data_AF-A0A357EGW9-F1
#
_entry.id   AF-A0A357EGW9-F1
#
_cell.length_a   1.000
_cell.length_b   1.000
_cell.length_c   1.000
_cell.angle_alpha   90.00
_cell.angle_beta   90.00
_cell.angle_gamma   90.00
#
_symmetry.space_group_name_H-M   'P 1'
#
loop_
_entity.id
_entity.type
_entity.pdbx_description
1 polymer ?
#
loop_
_entity_poly.entity_id
_entity_poly.type
_entity_poly.pdbx_seq_one_letter_code
_entity_poly.pdbx_strand_id
1 'polypeptide(L)'
;MTDTSVMLTLEKGRTTAKVAGTRVTFSPHQCFAFDNGPADLVCLRALGAHLMTLPGLTLVGSKRFIDYLLKHVSELKAQVIGVVQYENPSEMHHPHGLANIKLGVLPAETQTAFLCETLAFPRMQMRKQLPQSVTVVDVTMLADIAPDVIPARAWTPLPRNIYPIEIPEIQLRKGLDVAIIDCPSRNLSLMPNGLGYLNNALKKTAVSFQILDLDIISYHRFHIHRLFDMGGSISLPGDVVLPEDPWQAEHYDLWTATGGGASGPTGRNEVLEFFRPVIDEAIAALVAARPKVLGLSIQGCNEAAAREIALGVRAQLPDITIVVGGFSCYNADVGRRAFPECDYMCIGESDLTAGPLLEALAKGERPFNQPGVLSRFDTPDYSYIPAPMIHNLDQIEFPKYEWCDLSVYRNFNDYQLTPIIASRGCRWSRCTFCAERFYWRIRSKENFVDELEWLVGQGCHLFMFNESDLGGMPERVMEICDEIIRRGLHRKVKLTGQLRVNRKQNRAFFEKLREANFVALRFGIDAFSERTLRLQMKGYTVDMITQNLKDCWEVGIFTEVNWVIGVPGETDRDVEEGIELILKNRKYIGRLANINPLILVNGSVYWIDPAAHNIVLKEPKEIMYEKYPRALPADQWHSTDPYIDAQVRKERFERIVLALHDAGFHVGAWANRVIEDVKFNRDKARTGTSGTSISAGEFEIAGVNELDVVSNDSEEETALEASSQRAPITNLSPSRTAKPLPMLQEANVESEHAVTPAAEPPLFGVAGQAPRMVRKMDTHTIIFHDGWYYAVPAALGSVDVTSQEFPTSTGILRCPTEEEVVGAIEESARWANSRGHYDDQKKQRASGSYLRVDSVGEMPESVKIANKPRILRFGKMHIAVDQDVLKDPFKRRSWVERKYTGQGENKRNVSLWRQMVELLPVSFEEELRRLIRQERFNRRNGGPLSDLQLACMLPRAVTVAYVKKPLKRIVHLLSGQGLGKELPTGVPVKGEEFSILSVVTKDAQPELLWTIGNYNLVRFDGMFYGVPHGAYVEWDSGLIASIPGMLVGETIAEVDGEIRKLKGEAKTLSVAVPDGRSHGSEFAKSPVVLRTMADEGYDVISYEGWIYGMPHALGPIDLTEIDVLEMPGVIRDVSRDAVENEILAIGQNNVRSCSTVEA
;
A
#
# COMPACT_ATOMS: atom_id res chain seq x y z
N MET A 1 7.91 -0.02 5.40
CA MET A 1 8.11 1.35 5.95
C MET A 1 7.20 1.47 7.15
N THR A 2 7.72 1.87 8.31
CA THR A 2 6.92 2.08 9.53
C THR A 2 7.48 3.29 10.27
N ASP A 3 7.00 4.47 9.86
CA ASP A 3 7.40 5.81 10.36
C ASP A 3 7.03 6.05 11.85
N THR A 4 6.67 5.00 12.57
CA THR A 4 6.58 4.94 14.02
C THR A 4 7.95 4.74 14.68
N SER A 5 8.93 4.16 13.99
CA SER A 5 10.27 3.90 14.55
C SER A 5 11.12 5.17 14.54
N VAL A 6 11.62 5.61 15.69
CA VAL A 6 12.43 6.84 15.82
C VAL A 6 13.74 6.63 16.56
N MET A 7 14.75 7.42 16.20
CA MET A 7 16.01 7.55 16.92
C MET A 7 16.04 8.88 17.68
N LEU A 8 16.08 8.79 19.00
CA LEU A 8 16.30 9.90 19.93
C LEU A 8 17.80 10.20 20.03
N THR A 9 18.19 11.48 20.01
CA THR A 9 19.49 11.93 20.50
C THR A 9 19.32 12.56 21.87
N LEU A 10 19.87 11.92 22.91
CA LEU A 10 19.87 12.40 24.29
C LEU A 10 21.19 13.12 24.61
N GLU A 11 21.17 14.09 25.52
CA GLU A 11 22.35 14.80 26.01
C GLU A 11 22.44 14.83 27.53
N LYS A 12 23.67 14.68 28.05
CA LYS A 12 24.02 14.88 29.46
C LYS A 12 25.37 15.59 29.56
N GLY A 13 25.34 16.88 29.89
CA GLY A 13 26.52 17.73 30.09
C GLY A 13 27.23 18.11 28.79
N ARG A 14 28.15 17.27 28.32
CA ARG A 14 28.84 17.40 27.01
C ARG A 14 28.82 16.10 26.19
N THR A 15 28.05 15.12 26.63
CA THR A 15 28.01 13.78 26.05
C THR A 15 26.64 13.56 25.44
N THR A 16 26.60 13.07 24.20
CA THR A 16 25.36 12.67 23.52
C THR A 16 25.26 11.15 23.38
N ALA A 17 24.03 10.63 23.28
CA ALA A 17 23.74 9.21 23.11
C ALA A 17 22.53 9.03 22.18
N LYS A 18 22.61 8.11 21.20
CA LYS A 18 21.47 7.75 20.35
C LYS A 18 20.71 6.55 20.94
N VAL A 19 19.39 6.67 21.07
CA VAL A 19 18.48 5.70 21.69
C VAL A 19 17.30 5.42 20.75
N ALA A 20 16.94 4.16 20.56
CA ALA A 20 15.75 3.80 19.78
C ALA A 20 14.47 3.96 20.61
N GLY A 21 13.38 4.39 19.98
CA GLY A 21 12.05 4.48 20.55
C GLY A 21 10.95 4.39 19.49
N THR A 22 9.70 4.41 19.93
CA THR A 22 8.52 4.36 19.05
C THR A 22 7.65 5.58 19.27
N ARG A 23 7.32 6.31 18.20
CA ARG A 23 6.31 7.38 18.20
C ARG A 23 4.94 6.79 18.55
N VAL A 24 4.35 7.31 19.63
CA VAL A 24 3.05 6.87 20.15
C VAL A 24 2.09 8.04 20.29
N THR A 25 0.80 7.72 20.34
CA THR A 25 -0.25 8.62 20.84
C THR A 25 -0.93 7.99 22.05
N PHE A 26 -1.67 8.81 22.80
CA PHE A 26 -2.54 8.34 23.87
C PHE A 26 -3.96 8.17 23.33
N SER A 27 -4.55 6.98 23.54
CA SER A 27 -5.96 6.68 23.25
C SER A 27 -6.77 6.74 24.55
N PRO A 28 -7.64 7.75 24.74
CA PRO A 28 -8.63 7.78 25.82
C PRO A 28 -9.59 6.59 25.77
N HIS A 29 -9.86 6.03 24.58
CA HIS A 29 -10.73 4.87 24.40
C HIS A 29 -10.13 3.60 25.01
N GLN A 30 -8.87 3.30 24.72
CA GLN A 30 -8.14 2.21 25.38
C GLN A 30 -7.83 2.50 26.86
N CYS A 31 -7.90 3.76 27.30
CA CYS A 31 -7.64 4.12 28.68
C CYS A 31 -8.72 3.61 29.62
N PHE A 32 -9.99 3.96 29.36
CA PHE A 32 -11.11 3.75 30.29
C PHE A 32 -11.97 2.55 29.86
N ALA A 33 -11.92 1.47 30.65
CA ALA A 33 -12.77 0.31 30.42
C ALA A 33 -14.20 0.49 30.95
N PHE A 34 -14.44 1.50 31.79
CA PHE A 34 -15.71 1.75 32.50
C PHE A 34 -16.08 0.63 33.51
N ASP A 35 -15.11 -0.21 33.87
CA ASP A 35 -15.22 -1.38 34.73
C ASP A 35 -15.07 -1.06 36.24
N ASN A 36 -14.76 0.19 36.59
CA ASN A 36 -14.33 0.64 37.93
C ASN A 36 -12.96 0.05 38.36
N GLY A 37 -12.16 -0.44 37.42
CA GLY A 37 -10.88 -1.09 37.67
C GLY A 37 -9.79 -0.14 38.17
N PRO A 38 -8.70 -0.64 38.78
CA PRO A 38 -7.65 0.20 39.36
C PRO A 38 -6.99 1.17 38.36
N ALA A 39 -6.87 0.81 37.08
CA ALA A 39 -6.32 1.67 36.04
C ALA A 39 -7.21 2.91 35.81
N ASP A 40 -8.50 2.70 35.52
CA ASP A 40 -9.52 3.74 35.41
C ASP A 40 -9.52 4.64 36.66
N LEU A 41 -9.56 4.06 37.86
CA LEU A 41 -9.66 4.82 39.12
C LEU A 41 -8.43 5.66 39.45
N VAL A 42 -7.22 5.32 38.99
CA VAL A 42 -6.05 6.20 39.14
C VAL A 42 -6.07 7.30 38.08
N CYS A 43 -6.44 6.97 36.83
CA CYS A 43 -6.55 7.94 35.74
C CYS A 43 -7.63 9.01 36.04
N LEU A 44 -8.81 8.61 36.52
CA LEU A 44 -9.88 9.52 36.93
C LEU A 44 -9.45 10.44 38.08
N ARG A 45 -8.69 9.95 39.07
CA ARG A 45 -8.19 10.79 40.18
C ARG A 45 -7.14 11.81 39.73
N ALA A 46 -6.22 11.41 38.85
CA ALA A 46 -5.22 12.33 38.27
C ALA A 46 -5.89 13.42 37.41
N LEU A 47 -6.84 13.01 36.56
CA LEU A 47 -7.67 13.92 35.76
C LEU A 47 -8.49 14.87 36.66
N GLY A 48 -9.24 14.32 37.61
CA GLY A 48 -10.09 15.08 38.53
C GLY A 48 -9.33 16.11 39.35
N ALA A 49 -8.16 15.74 39.90
CA ALA A 49 -7.30 16.67 40.64
C ALA A 49 -6.82 17.86 39.78
N HIS A 50 -6.64 17.66 38.47
CA HIS A 50 -6.35 18.75 37.54
C HIS A 50 -7.60 19.54 37.14
N LEU A 51 -8.74 18.90 36.87
CA LEU A 51 -9.99 19.59 36.55
C LEU A 51 -10.44 20.53 37.69
N MET A 52 -10.21 20.17 38.95
CA MET A 52 -10.44 21.04 40.12
C MET A 52 -9.57 22.32 40.13
N THR A 53 -8.52 22.45 39.30
CA THR A 53 -7.75 23.71 39.18
C THR A 53 -8.27 24.64 38.09
N LEU A 54 -9.22 24.20 37.26
CA LEU A 54 -9.68 24.95 36.09
C LEU A 54 -10.87 25.86 36.43
N PRO A 55 -10.81 27.16 36.10
CA PRO A 55 -11.89 28.09 36.41
C PRO A 55 -13.08 27.90 35.47
N GLY A 56 -14.29 28.19 35.96
CA GLY A 56 -15.51 28.21 35.17
C GLY A 56 -15.76 26.93 34.38
N LEU A 57 -15.65 25.77 35.05
CA LEU A 57 -15.67 24.45 34.41
C LEU A 57 -17.08 24.04 33.96
N THR A 58 -17.21 23.55 32.73
CA THR A 58 -18.42 22.92 32.18
C THR A 58 -18.03 21.58 31.55
N LEU A 59 -18.80 20.53 31.81
CA LEU A 59 -18.56 19.21 31.21
C LEU A 59 -19.37 19.07 29.92
N VAL A 60 -18.79 18.54 28.85
CA VAL A 60 -19.40 18.52 27.51
C VAL A 60 -19.16 17.17 26.85
N GLY A 61 -20.18 16.36 26.55
CA GLY A 61 -19.97 15.09 25.86
C GLY A 61 -21.04 14.02 26.08
N SER A 62 -20.60 12.75 26.16
CA SER A 62 -21.47 11.60 26.34
C SER A 62 -21.90 11.42 27.79
N LYS A 63 -23.16 11.02 28.00
CA LYS A 63 -23.74 10.85 29.34
C LYS A 63 -22.94 9.80 30.13
N ARG A 64 -22.53 8.72 29.46
CA ARG A 64 -21.75 7.60 30.02
C ARG A 64 -20.49 8.07 30.75
N PHE A 65 -19.68 8.96 30.15
CA PHE A 65 -18.41 9.39 30.78
C PHE A 65 -18.60 10.55 31.75
N ILE A 66 -19.63 11.39 31.58
CA ILE A 66 -20.03 12.39 32.59
C ILE A 66 -20.47 11.70 33.90
N ASP A 67 -21.36 10.70 33.81
CA ASP A 67 -21.79 9.88 34.96
C ASP A 67 -20.59 9.19 35.63
N TYR A 68 -19.70 8.56 34.83
CA TYR A 68 -18.55 7.81 35.36
C TYR A 68 -17.53 8.71 36.07
N LEU A 69 -17.23 9.90 35.51
CA LEU A 69 -16.36 10.89 36.13
C LEU A 69 -16.96 11.42 37.44
N LEU A 70 -18.23 11.86 37.43
CA LEU A 70 -18.90 12.45 38.59
C LEU A 70 -19.31 11.44 39.68
N LYS A 71 -19.29 10.14 39.37
CA LYS A 71 -19.40 9.03 40.34
C LYS A 71 -18.11 8.86 41.15
N HIS A 72 -16.95 8.97 40.51
CA HIS A 72 -15.64 8.62 41.09
C HIS A 72 -14.77 9.82 41.49
N VAL A 73 -15.12 11.03 41.03
CA VAL A 73 -14.58 12.32 41.46
C VAL A 73 -15.77 13.21 41.86
N SER A 74 -16.34 12.90 43.03
CA SER A 74 -17.59 13.50 43.49
C SER A 74 -17.48 15.00 43.78
N GLU A 75 -16.26 15.46 44.03
CA GLU A 75 -15.86 16.80 44.44
C GLU A 75 -16.07 17.82 43.31
N LEU A 76 -15.96 17.40 42.05
CA LEU A 76 -16.18 18.24 40.86
C LEU A 76 -17.58 18.87 40.83
N LYS A 77 -18.57 18.26 41.48
CA LYS A 77 -19.96 18.76 41.55
C LYS A 77 -20.06 20.14 42.21
N ALA A 78 -19.07 20.55 43.00
CA ALA A 78 -19.03 21.87 43.62
C ALA A 78 -18.44 22.98 42.71
N GLN A 79 -17.86 22.62 41.56
CA GLN A 79 -17.11 23.52 40.66
C GLN A 79 -17.61 23.49 39.21
N VAL A 80 -18.30 22.43 38.80
CA VAL A 80 -18.94 22.32 37.49
C VAL A 80 -20.21 23.18 37.45
N ILE A 81 -20.23 24.19 36.57
CA ILE A 81 -21.37 25.09 36.35
C ILE A 81 -22.59 24.33 35.84
N GLY A 82 -22.35 23.33 34.97
CA GLY A 82 -23.38 22.45 34.43
C GLY A 82 -22.79 21.49 33.40
N VAL A 83 -23.67 20.79 32.68
CA VAL A 83 -23.28 19.74 31.73
C VAL A 83 -23.99 19.93 30.39
N VAL A 84 -23.26 19.73 29.30
CA VAL A 84 -23.79 19.73 27.93
C VAL A 84 -23.78 18.29 27.42
N GLN A 85 -24.94 17.65 27.43
CA GLN A 85 -25.12 16.32 26.87
C GLN A 85 -25.36 16.42 25.36
N TYR A 86 -24.60 15.66 24.55
CA TYR A 86 -24.88 15.50 23.12
C TYR A 86 -26.02 14.49 22.87
N GLU A 87 -26.22 13.56 23.80
CA GLU A 87 -27.32 12.59 23.81
C GLU A 87 -28.64 13.24 24.28
N ASN A 88 -29.35 13.86 23.34
CA ASN A 88 -30.79 14.24 23.38
C ASN A 88 -31.37 14.59 24.78
N PRO A 89 -31.08 15.78 25.34
CA PRO A 89 -31.46 16.15 26.70
C PRO A 89 -32.96 16.47 26.84
N SER A 90 -33.76 15.47 27.22
CA SER A 90 -35.18 15.60 27.55
C SER A 90 -35.43 16.09 29.00
N GLU A 91 -34.42 16.03 29.86
CA GLU A 91 -34.48 16.40 31.29
C GLU A 91 -33.81 17.76 31.54
N MET A 92 -34.35 18.59 32.43
CA MET A 92 -33.73 19.89 32.80
C MET A 92 -32.49 19.77 33.69
N HIS A 93 -32.32 18.64 34.38
CA HIS A 93 -31.22 18.39 35.31
C HIS A 93 -30.60 17.02 35.05
N HIS A 94 -29.29 16.94 35.24
CA HIS A 94 -28.54 15.69 35.20
C HIS A 94 -28.92 14.80 36.40
N PRO A 95 -28.79 13.45 36.31
CA PRO A 95 -28.87 12.51 37.45
C PRO A 95 -27.88 12.75 38.62
N HIS A 96 -27.11 13.84 38.58
CA HIS A 96 -26.20 14.29 39.63
C HIS A 96 -26.52 15.70 40.16
N GLY A 97 -27.68 16.27 39.83
CA GLY A 97 -28.17 17.56 40.35
C GLY A 97 -27.62 18.80 39.61
N LEU A 98 -26.82 18.60 38.56
CA LEU A 98 -26.29 19.69 37.72
C LEU A 98 -27.33 20.13 36.69
N ALA A 99 -27.25 21.39 36.21
CA ALA A 99 -28.11 21.87 35.14
C ALA A 99 -27.69 21.28 33.78
N ASN A 100 -28.66 20.81 33.00
CA ASN A 100 -28.43 20.42 31.60
C ASN A 100 -28.44 21.69 30.73
N ILE A 101 -27.26 22.07 30.25
CA ILE A 101 -27.01 23.24 29.40
C ILE A 101 -27.21 22.83 27.93
N LYS A 102 -27.96 23.64 27.17
CA LYS A 102 -28.11 23.43 25.73
C LYS A 102 -26.81 23.79 25.00
N LEU A 103 -26.36 22.89 24.13
CA LEU A 103 -25.21 23.11 23.24
C LEU A 103 -25.37 24.41 22.44
N GLY A 104 -24.27 25.18 22.35
CA GLY A 104 -24.26 26.53 21.76
C GLY A 104 -24.73 27.66 22.68
N VAL A 105 -25.28 27.36 23.87
CA VAL A 105 -25.74 28.36 24.86
C VAL A 105 -25.04 28.13 26.19
N LEU A 106 -23.71 28.27 26.19
CA LEU A 106 -22.90 28.18 27.42
C LEU A 106 -23.19 29.39 28.33
N PRO A 107 -23.27 29.20 29.66
CA PRO A 107 -23.32 30.29 30.64
C PRO A 107 -22.15 31.28 30.49
N ALA A 108 -22.36 32.53 30.87
CA ALA A 108 -21.33 33.58 30.80
C ALA A 108 -20.15 33.33 31.75
N GLU A 109 -20.38 32.47 32.75
CA GLU A 109 -19.42 32.01 33.75
C GLU A 109 -18.49 30.90 33.21
N THR A 110 -18.83 30.28 32.07
CA THR A 110 -18.04 29.17 31.48
C THR A 110 -16.75 29.71 30.85
N GLN A 111 -15.64 29.48 31.53
CA GLN A 111 -14.28 29.79 31.03
C GLN A 111 -13.59 28.55 30.45
N THR A 112 -13.96 27.35 30.93
CA THR A 112 -13.35 26.08 30.54
C THR A 112 -14.41 25.05 30.19
N ALA A 113 -14.30 24.43 29.02
CA ALA A 113 -15.10 23.27 28.63
C ALA A 113 -14.21 22.02 28.63
N PHE A 114 -14.61 20.98 29.35
CA PHE A 114 -13.94 19.68 29.32
C PHE A 114 -14.75 18.67 28.50
N LEU A 115 -14.13 18.14 27.44
CA LEU A 115 -14.77 17.16 26.57
C LEU A 115 -14.77 15.77 27.22
N CYS A 116 -15.94 15.38 27.72
CA CYS A 116 -16.24 14.08 28.27
C CYS A 116 -16.52 13.06 27.16
N GLU A 117 -15.52 12.75 26.32
CA GLU A 117 -15.65 11.76 25.25
C GLU A 117 -14.34 10.99 24.98
N THR A 118 -14.46 9.67 24.80
CA THR A 118 -13.33 8.73 24.64
C THR A 118 -12.96 8.45 23.18
N LEU A 119 -13.89 8.61 22.23
CA LEU A 119 -13.64 8.46 20.79
C LEU A 119 -13.09 9.76 20.15
N ALA A 120 -12.13 9.62 19.24
CA ALA A 120 -11.37 10.73 18.67
C ALA A 120 -12.19 11.62 17.72
N PHE A 121 -12.93 11.04 16.77
CA PHE A 121 -13.74 11.82 15.83
C PHE A 121 -14.87 12.61 16.53
N PRO A 122 -15.66 12.02 17.46
CA PRO A 122 -16.60 12.77 18.28
C PRO A 122 -15.95 13.92 19.07
N ARG A 123 -14.79 13.72 19.73
CA ARG A 123 -14.05 14.83 20.37
C ARG A 123 -13.73 15.97 19.41
N MET A 124 -13.29 15.65 18.18
CA MET A 124 -12.97 16.67 17.17
C MET A 124 -14.21 17.50 16.80
N GLN A 125 -15.37 16.88 16.60
CA GLN A 125 -16.61 17.62 16.29
C GLN A 125 -17.11 18.42 17.51
N MET A 126 -17.07 17.85 18.72
CA MET A 126 -17.42 18.58 19.94
C MET A 126 -16.55 19.83 20.14
N ARG A 127 -15.26 19.75 19.78
CA ARG A 127 -14.31 20.87 19.82
C ARG A 127 -14.65 21.97 18.80
N LYS A 128 -15.16 21.64 17.60
CA LYS A 128 -15.61 22.63 16.60
C LYS A 128 -16.84 23.41 17.05
N GLN A 129 -17.76 22.77 17.77
CA GLN A 129 -19.07 23.33 18.14
C GLN A 129 -19.06 24.17 19.43
N LEU A 130 -17.87 24.43 20.00
CA LEU A 130 -17.67 25.28 21.18
C LEU A 130 -17.10 26.66 20.80
N PRO A 131 -17.46 27.75 21.51
CA PRO A 131 -16.95 29.09 21.21
C PRO A 131 -15.44 29.20 21.41
N GLN A 132 -14.75 29.89 20.48
CA GLN A 132 -13.30 30.15 20.55
C GLN A 132 -12.86 30.95 21.81
N SER A 133 -13.80 31.59 22.51
CA SER A 133 -13.56 32.29 23.77
C SER A 133 -13.44 31.37 24.99
N VAL A 134 -13.74 30.08 24.85
CA VAL A 134 -13.72 29.08 25.94
C VAL A 134 -12.48 28.19 25.81
N THR A 135 -11.82 27.92 26.93
CA THR A 135 -10.68 26.99 26.96
C THR A 135 -11.19 25.56 26.83
N VAL A 136 -11.01 24.94 25.67
CA VAL A 136 -11.45 23.56 25.41
C VAL A 136 -10.33 22.56 25.73
N VAL A 137 -10.46 21.87 26.85
CA VAL A 137 -9.62 20.74 27.27
C VAL A 137 -10.35 19.42 27.06
N ASP A 138 -9.62 18.31 26.93
CA ASP A 138 -10.22 16.99 26.78
C ASP A 138 -9.34 15.90 27.40
N VAL A 139 -9.87 14.68 27.44
CA VAL A 139 -9.25 13.52 28.11
C VAL A 139 -7.80 13.30 27.71
N THR A 140 -7.40 13.64 26.48
CA THR A 140 -6.01 13.49 26.01
C THR A 140 -4.98 14.25 26.85
N MET A 141 -5.39 15.30 27.57
CA MET A 141 -4.52 16.05 28.48
C MET A 141 -3.89 15.19 29.60
N LEU A 142 -4.46 14.02 29.90
CA LEU A 142 -3.89 13.06 30.87
C LEU A 142 -2.44 12.66 30.51
N ALA A 143 -2.12 12.61 29.21
CA ALA A 143 -0.77 12.34 28.70
C ALA A 143 0.25 13.43 29.11
N ASP A 144 -0.21 14.67 29.27
CA ASP A 144 0.63 15.82 29.63
C ASP A 144 0.77 15.99 31.15
N ILE A 145 -0.31 15.73 31.91
CA ILE A 145 -0.33 15.95 33.37
C ILE A 145 0.15 14.75 34.19
N ALA A 146 -0.03 13.51 33.68
CA ALA A 146 0.24 12.29 34.44
C ALA A 146 0.53 11.05 33.55
N PRO A 147 1.50 11.09 32.61
CA PRO A 147 1.74 9.97 31.68
C PRO A 147 2.06 8.63 32.38
N ASP A 148 2.68 8.66 33.55
CA ASP A 148 3.07 7.46 34.30
C ASP A 148 1.88 6.65 34.85
N VAL A 149 0.72 7.27 35.09
CA VAL A 149 -0.46 6.54 35.59
C VAL A 149 -1.19 5.77 34.50
N ILE A 150 -1.12 6.28 33.25
CA ILE A 150 -1.81 5.71 32.08
C ILE A 150 -1.45 4.23 31.90
N PRO A 151 -2.43 3.33 31.67
CA PRO A 151 -2.15 1.92 31.43
C PRO A 151 -1.47 1.72 30.07
N ALA A 152 -0.55 0.74 29.97
CA ALA A 152 0.24 0.55 28.75
C ALA A 152 -0.61 0.30 27.49
N ARG A 153 -1.78 -0.34 27.63
CA ARG A 153 -2.77 -0.55 26.56
C ARG A 153 -3.23 0.74 25.86
N ALA A 154 -3.12 1.89 26.53
CA ALA A 154 -3.58 3.18 26.02
C ALA A 154 -2.52 4.01 25.29
N TRP A 155 -1.29 3.49 25.16
CA TRP A 155 -0.24 4.10 24.33
C TRP A 155 -0.10 3.33 23.02
N THR A 156 -0.65 3.88 21.95
CA THR A 156 -0.75 3.21 20.64
C THR A 156 0.29 3.78 19.66
N PRO A 157 0.90 2.98 18.77
CA PRO A 157 1.80 3.50 17.74
C PRO A 157 1.05 4.44 16.79
N LEU A 158 1.57 5.65 16.56
CA LEU A 158 0.96 6.61 15.64
C LEU A 158 1.83 6.80 14.38
N PRO A 159 1.53 6.13 13.25
CA PRO A 159 2.23 6.37 11.99
C PRO A 159 1.98 7.78 11.47
N ARG A 160 2.80 8.22 10.50
CA ARG A 160 2.53 9.46 9.75
C ARG A 160 1.14 9.36 9.10
N ASN A 161 0.34 10.39 9.29
CA ASN A 161 -1.01 10.48 8.74
C ASN A 161 -1.41 11.96 8.54
N ILE A 162 -2.50 12.20 7.81
CA ILE A 162 -2.99 13.54 7.48
C ILE A 162 -3.79 14.24 8.60
N TYR A 163 -4.17 13.56 9.68
CA TYR A 163 -5.15 14.07 10.64
C TYR A 163 -4.53 15.04 11.67
N PRO A 164 -5.28 16.08 12.11
CA PRO A 164 -6.68 16.38 11.78
C PRO A 164 -6.86 17.10 10.43
N ILE A 165 -7.92 16.72 9.71
CA ILE A 165 -8.43 17.43 8.50
C ILE A 165 -9.89 17.86 8.71
N GLU A 166 -10.40 18.73 7.85
CA GLU A 166 -11.81 19.08 7.78
C GLU A 166 -12.62 17.98 7.08
N ILE A 167 -13.16 17.03 7.85
CA ILE A 167 -14.10 16.02 7.33
C ILE A 167 -15.52 16.63 7.29
N PRO A 168 -16.26 16.52 6.16
CA PRO A 168 -17.64 16.98 6.07
C PRO A 168 -18.59 16.32 7.07
N GLU A 169 -19.58 17.07 7.55
CA GLU A 169 -20.68 16.54 8.36
C GLU A 169 -21.77 15.90 7.47
N ILE A 170 -22.43 14.86 7.97
CA ILE A 170 -23.53 14.18 7.26
C ILE A 170 -24.80 15.03 7.40
N GLN A 171 -24.90 16.08 6.58
CA GLN A 171 -26.00 17.05 6.64
C GLN A 171 -26.54 17.38 5.24
N LEU A 172 -27.86 17.30 5.12
CA LEU A 172 -28.60 17.63 3.91
C LEU A 172 -29.58 18.77 4.20
N ARG A 173 -29.68 19.72 3.25
CA ARG A 173 -30.64 20.83 3.34
C ARG A 173 -32.08 20.29 3.28
N LYS A 174 -33.01 20.94 4.00
CA LYS A 174 -34.44 20.65 3.88
C LYS A 174 -35.01 21.27 2.61
N GLY A 175 -35.97 20.59 1.97
CA GLY A 175 -36.60 21.10 0.75
C GLY A 175 -35.72 20.97 -0.50
N LEU A 176 -34.84 19.97 -0.52
CA LEU A 176 -34.21 19.50 -1.75
C LEU A 176 -35.26 18.80 -2.62
N ASP A 177 -35.15 18.96 -3.94
CA ASP A 177 -35.79 18.06 -4.89
C ASP A 177 -35.05 16.73 -4.95
N VAL A 178 -33.71 16.79 -4.99
CA VAL A 178 -32.83 15.62 -5.16
C VAL A 178 -31.70 15.64 -4.13
N ALA A 179 -31.49 14.52 -3.43
CA ALA A 179 -30.25 14.24 -2.70
C ALA A 179 -29.49 13.12 -3.42
N ILE A 180 -28.20 13.30 -3.67
CA ILE A 180 -27.36 12.34 -4.41
C ILE A 180 -26.26 11.84 -3.50
N ILE A 181 -26.12 10.52 -3.34
CA ILE A 181 -25.14 9.89 -2.45
C ILE A 181 -24.11 9.07 -3.25
N ASP A 182 -22.83 9.23 -2.92
CA ASP A 182 -21.78 8.27 -3.29
C ASP A 182 -21.52 7.38 -2.06
N CYS A 183 -21.85 6.09 -2.15
CA CYS A 183 -21.73 5.14 -1.04
C CYS A 183 -20.35 4.44 -1.04
N PRO A 184 -19.87 3.95 0.13
CA PRO A 184 -18.65 3.15 0.20
C PRO A 184 -18.85 1.70 -0.30
N SER A 185 -17.82 1.03 -0.85
CA SER A 185 -16.47 1.56 -1.08
C SER A 185 -16.25 1.99 -2.54
N ARG A 186 -15.49 3.06 -2.72
CA ARG A 186 -14.79 3.41 -3.97
C ARG A 186 -13.36 3.76 -3.59
N ASN A 187 -12.35 3.14 -4.20
CA ASN A 187 -10.94 3.44 -3.92
C ASN A 187 -10.71 4.95 -3.92
N LEU A 188 -10.30 5.51 -2.77
CA LEU A 188 -10.25 6.97 -2.57
C LEU A 188 -9.24 7.65 -3.51
N SER A 189 -8.26 6.90 -4.02
CA SER A 189 -7.33 7.32 -5.07
C SER A 189 -8.00 7.49 -6.45
N LEU A 190 -9.31 7.28 -6.55
CA LEU A 190 -10.14 7.48 -7.74
C LEU A 190 -11.37 8.32 -7.34
N MET A 191 -11.25 9.63 -7.57
CA MET A 191 -12.33 10.60 -7.35
C MET A 191 -13.58 10.26 -8.19
N PRO A 192 -14.80 10.62 -7.73
CA PRO A 192 -16.05 10.27 -8.40
C PRO A 192 -16.35 11.15 -9.62
N ASN A 193 -15.54 11.03 -10.68
CA ASN A 193 -15.62 11.86 -11.89
C ASN A 193 -17.04 11.92 -12.50
N GLY A 194 -17.77 10.80 -12.48
CA GLY A 194 -19.15 10.73 -12.98
C GLY A 194 -20.12 11.66 -12.22
N LEU A 195 -19.99 11.76 -10.89
CA LEU A 195 -20.74 12.72 -10.09
C LEU A 195 -20.28 14.17 -10.35
N GLY A 196 -19.00 14.36 -10.66
CA GLY A 196 -18.47 15.67 -11.05
C GLY A 196 -19.09 16.20 -12.36
N TYR A 197 -19.26 15.33 -13.37
CA TYR A 197 -19.98 15.67 -14.60
C TYR A 197 -21.49 15.88 -14.34
N LEU A 198 -22.12 15.01 -13.55
CA LEU A 198 -23.54 15.12 -13.18
C LEU A 198 -23.85 16.42 -12.42
N ASN A 199 -22.97 16.85 -11.51
CA ASN A 199 -23.05 18.13 -10.80
C ASN A 199 -23.09 19.31 -11.80
N ASN A 200 -22.20 19.32 -12.79
CA ASN A 200 -22.15 20.35 -13.82
C ASN A 200 -23.34 20.30 -14.80
N ALA A 201 -23.96 19.13 -15.00
CA ALA A 201 -25.22 19.01 -15.73
C ALA A 201 -26.39 19.59 -14.91
N LEU A 202 -26.50 19.24 -13.63
CA LEU A 202 -27.62 19.66 -12.77
C LEU A 202 -27.61 21.16 -12.44
N LYS A 203 -26.45 21.82 -12.35
CA LYS A 203 -26.37 23.30 -12.25
C LYS A 203 -27.06 24.05 -13.41
N LYS A 204 -27.33 23.38 -14.53
CA LYS A 204 -28.00 23.94 -15.72
C LYS A 204 -29.51 23.72 -15.71
N THR A 205 -30.04 23.07 -14.66
CA THR A 205 -31.46 22.77 -14.46
C THR A 205 -32.08 23.65 -13.37
N ALA A 206 -33.40 23.62 -13.23
CA ALA A 206 -34.11 24.28 -12.13
C ALA A 206 -34.14 23.45 -10.82
N VAL A 207 -33.45 22.30 -10.75
CA VAL A 207 -33.54 21.34 -9.63
C VAL A 207 -32.79 21.83 -8.39
N SER A 208 -33.45 21.84 -7.24
CA SER A 208 -32.81 22.01 -5.92
C SER A 208 -32.10 20.71 -5.52
N PHE A 209 -30.78 20.61 -5.71
CA PHE A 209 -30.02 19.38 -5.41
C PHE A 209 -28.88 19.57 -4.41
N GLN A 210 -28.43 18.47 -3.81
CA GLN A 210 -27.20 18.38 -3.03
C GLN A 210 -26.55 17.01 -3.25
N ILE A 211 -25.22 16.99 -3.41
CA ILE A 211 -24.40 15.76 -3.38
C ILE A 211 -23.83 15.60 -1.97
N LEU A 212 -23.80 14.37 -1.47
CA LEU A 212 -23.09 13.95 -0.26
C LEU A 212 -22.23 12.74 -0.58
N ASP A 213 -20.92 12.91 -0.52
CA ASP A 213 -19.96 11.82 -0.63
C ASP A 213 -19.89 11.11 0.74
N LEU A 214 -20.58 9.96 0.87
CA LEU A 214 -20.60 9.19 2.12
C LEU A 214 -19.38 8.27 2.20
N ASP A 215 -18.84 7.85 1.05
CA ASP A 215 -17.60 7.09 0.91
C ASP A 215 -16.42 7.78 1.62
N ILE A 216 -16.14 9.04 1.28
CA ILE A 216 -15.04 9.82 1.85
C ILE A 216 -15.20 10.10 3.35
N ILE A 217 -16.43 10.36 3.79
CA ILE A 217 -16.74 10.58 5.21
C ILE A 217 -16.53 9.29 6.00
N SER A 218 -16.97 8.16 5.46
CA SER A 218 -16.79 6.84 6.07
C SER A 218 -15.31 6.44 6.16
N TYR A 219 -14.55 6.68 5.09
CA TYR A 219 -13.12 6.46 5.00
C TYR A 219 -12.36 7.19 6.12
N HIS A 220 -12.52 8.51 6.24
CA HIS A 220 -11.78 9.28 7.24
C HIS A 220 -12.21 8.96 8.67
N ARG A 221 -13.50 8.71 8.91
CA ARG A 221 -14.00 8.25 10.23
C ARG A 221 -13.38 6.91 10.61
N PHE A 222 -13.33 5.94 9.69
CA PHE A 222 -12.65 4.64 9.89
C PHE A 222 -11.18 4.83 10.24
N HIS A 223 -10.42 5.60 9.45
CA HIS A 223 -8.99 5.77 9.71
C HIS A 223 -8.70 6.56 10.99
N ILE A 224 -9.52 7.54 11.39
CA ILE A 224 -9.39 8.19 12.70
C ILE A 224 -9.63 7.18 13.83
N HIS A 225 -10.70 6.38 13.75
CA HIS A 225 -10.99 5.36 14.76
C HIS A 225 -9.86 4.31 14.85
N ARG A 226 -9.41 3.80 13.70
CA ARG A 226 -8.31 2.83 13.58
C ARG A 226 -7.01 3.33 14.21
N LEU A 227 -6.62 4.58 13.94
CA LEU A 227 -5.33 5.14 14.36
C LEU A 227 -5.34 5.69 15.80
N PHE A 228 -6.41 6.39 16.21
CA PHE A 228 -6.44 7.13 17.49
C PHE A 228 -7.22 6.43 18.60
N ASP A 229 -8.21 5.60 18.28
CA ASP A 229 -9.03 4.90 19.28
C ASP A 229 -8.62 3.44 19.45
N MET A 230 -8.42 2.70 18.34
CA MET A 230 -8.06 1.27 18.34
C MET A 230 -6.54 1.04 18.35
N GLY A 231 -5.78 1.83 17.59
CA GLY A 231 -4.32 1.84 17.62
C GLY A 231 -3.61 0.80 16.74
N GLY A 232 -4.28 0.25 15.72
CA GLY A 232 -3.71 -0.82 14.89
C GLY A 232 -4.70 -1.45 13.92
N SER A 233 -4.91 -2.76 14.06
CA SER A 233 -5.92 -3.54 13.34
C SER A 233 -7.32 -3.40 13.96
N ILE A 234 -8.35 -3.81 13.22
CA ILE A 234 -9.73 -3.93 13.69
C ILE A 234 -10.20 -5.35 13.33
N SER A 235 -10.73 -6.08 14.30
CA SER A 235 -11.35 -7.40 14.11
C SER A 235 -12.86 -7.29 14.34
N LEU A 236 -13.64 -7.97 13.51
CA LEU A 236 -15.09 -8.05 13.58
C LEU A 236 -15.56 -9.32 14.35
N PRO A 237 -16.84 -9.43 14.73
CA PRO A 237 -17.33 -10.52 15.58
C PRO A 237 -17.16 -11.94 15.02
N GLY A 238 -17.13 -12.13 13.70
CA GLY A 238 -16.86 -13.39 13.01
C GLY A 238 -15.37 -13.66 12.74
N ASP A 239 -14.48 -13.13 13.58
CA ASP A 239 -13.01 -13.18 13.44
C ASP A 239 -12.44 -12.54 12.15
N VAL A 240 -13.26 -11.83 11.37
CA VAL A 240 -12.83 -11.10 10.16
C VAL A 240 -11.94 -9.92 10.56
N VAL A 241 -10.65 -9.99 10.23
CA VAL A 241 -9.70 -8.88 10.42
C VAL A 241 -9.78 -7.94 9.23
N LEU A 242 -10.14 -6.68 9.47
CA LEU A 242 -10.14 -5.64 8.42
C LEU A 242 -8.69 -5.30 8.01
N PRO A 243 -8.41 -5.18 6.70
CA PRO A 243 -7.11 -4.73 6.21
C PRO A 243 -6.84 -3.26 6.62
N GLU A 244 -5.59 -2.80 6.47
CA GLU A 244 -5.22 -1.45 6.90
C GLU A 244 -6.04 -0.34 6.19
N ASP A 245 -6.42 -0.60 4.94
CA ASP A 245 -7.20 0.28 4.06
C ASP A 245 -8.21 -0.57 3.26
N PRO A 246 -9.44 -0.79 3.79
CA PRO A 246 -10.45 -1.61 3.14
C PRO A 246 -10.99 -1.06 1.81
N TRP A 247 -10.59 0.14 1.39
CA TRP A 247 -11.05 0.78 0.16
C TRP A 247 -10.19 0.42 -1.07
N GLN A 248 -9.12 -0.35 -0.90
CA GLN A 248 -8.26 -0.77 -2.02
C GLN A 248 -8.98 -1.77 -2.94
N ALA A 249 -8.61 -1.81 -4.22
CA ALA A 249 -9.37 -2.53 -5.24
C ALA A 249 -9.33 -4.06 -5.01
N GLU A 250 -8.22 -4.55 -4.45
CA GLU A 250 -8.03 -5.94 -3.98
C GLU A 250 -8.78 -6.28 -2.68
N HIS A 251 -9.62 -5.38 -2.19
CA HIS A 251 -10.47 -5.54 -1.00
C HIS A 251 -11.96 -5.24 -1.28
N TYR A 252 -12.33 -4.93 -2.53
CA TYR A 252 -13.72 -4.65 -2.93
C TYR A 252 -14.69 -5.79 -2.62
N ASP A 253 -14.23 -7.05 -2.64
CA ASP A 253 -15.08 -8.22 -2.32
C ASP A 253 -15.68 -8.14 -0.91
N LEU A 254 -14.95 -7.55 0.06
CA LEU A 254 -15.41 -7.32 1.44
C LEU A 254 -16.69 -6.46 1.52
N TRP A 255 -16.97 -5.66 0.50
CA TRP A 255 -18.11 -4.75 0.43
C TRP A 255 -19.28 -5.28 -0.40
N THR A 256 -19.10 -6.43 -1.06
CA THR A 256 -20.19 -7.14 -1.74
C THR A 256 -21.16 -7.75 -0.72
N ALA A 257 -22.39 -8.08 -1.11
CA ALA A 257 -23.39 -8.62 -0.18
C ALA A 257 -22.96 -9.92 0.52
N THR A 258 -22.05 -10.70 -0.09
CA THR A 258 -21.58 -12.00 0.40
C THR A 258 -20.14 -11.99 0.94
N GLY A 259 -19.24 -11.22 0.32
CA GLY A 259 -17.78 -11.33 0.54
C GLY A 259 -17.24 -10.71 1.83
N GLY A 260 -18.00 -9.85 2.52
CA GLY A 260 -17.67 -9.39 3.89
C GLY A 260 -18.12 -10.37 4.98
N GLY A 261 -18.29 -11.64 4.66
CA GLY A 261 -18.80 -12.68 5.54
C GLY A 261 -20.30 -12.56 5.79
N ALA A 262 -21.13 -13.22 4.97
CA ALA A 262 -22.55 -13.46 5.29
C ALA A 262 -22.71 -14.59 6.34
N SER A 263 -21.86 -14.60 7.35
CA SER A 263 -21.57 -15.75 8.22
C SER A 263 -21.41 -15.31 9.68
N GLY A 264 -22.53 -14.96 10.30
CA GLY A 264 -22.63 -14.53 11.70
C GLY A 264 -24.09 -14.54 12.16
N PRO A 265 -24.41 -14.20 13.43
CA PRO A 265 -25.76 -14.32 13.99
C PRO A 265 -26.86 -13.49 13.27
N THR A 266 -26.47 -12.54 12.43
CA THR A 266 -27.35 -11.66 11.66
C THR A 266 -27.62 -12.14 10.22
N GLY A 267 -26.81 -13.07 9.69
CA GLY A 267 -26.86 -13.45 8.27
C GLY A 267 -26.49 -12.33 7.28
N ARG A 268 -25.75 -11.30 7.73
CA ARG A 268 -25.38 -10.12 6.94
C ARG A 268 -23.87 -9.91 6.92
N ASN A 269 -23.38 -9.24 5.88
CA ASN A 269 -22.00 -8.76 5.76
C ASN A 269 -21.58 -7.96 7.01
N GLU A 270 -20.55 -8.43 7.73
CA GLU A 270 -20.10 -7.81 8.98
C GLU A 270 -19.43 -6.45 8.78
N VAL A 271 -18.83 -6.20 7.62
CA VAL A 271 -18.22 -4.90 7.26
C VAL A 271 -19.30 -3.83 7.15
N LEU A 272 -20.44 -4.14 6.52
CA LEU A 272 -21.58 -3.21 6.45
C LEU A 272 -22.21 -2.99 7.83
N GLU A 273 -22.28 -4.00 8.68
CA GLU A 273 -22.74 -3.85 10.07
C GLU A 273 -21.75 -3.05 10.94
N PHE A 274 -20.44 -3.12 10.68
CA PHE A 274 -19.45 -2.22 11.29
C PHE A 274 -19.69 -0.76 10.87
N PHE A 275 -20.02 -0.51 9.59
CA PHE A 275 -20.36 0.83 9.09
C PHE A 275 -21.82 1.26 9.39
N ARG A 276 -22.64 0.40 10.02
CA ARG A 276 -24.05 0.66 10.35
C ARG A 276 -24.31 2.03 10.99
N PRO A 277 -23.54 2.52 11.97
CA PRO A 277 -23.81 3.81 12.60
C PRO A 277 -23.72 5.00 11.62
N VAL A 278 -22.83 4.91 10.63
CA VAL A 278 -22.63 5.96 9.60
C VAL A 278 -23.70 5.84 8.50
N ILE A 279 -24.11 4.62 8.17
CA ILE A 279 -25.23 4.34 7.26
C ILE A 279 -26.55 4.87 7.86
N ASP A 280 -26.82 4.62 9.14
CA ASP A 280 -28.03 5.11 9.82
C ASP A 280 -28.01 6.63 10.06
N GLU A 281 -26.83 7.25 10.30
CA GLU A 281 -26.69 8.72 10.30
C GLU A 281 -27.07 9.33 8.95
N ALA A 282 -26.64 8.71 7.84
CA ALA A 282 -26.99 9.15 6.49
C ALA A 282 -28.48 8.95 6.15
N ILE A 283 -29.07 7.81 6.56
CA ILE A 283 -30.52 7.56 6.45
C ILE A 283 -31.29 8.62 7.24
N ALA A 284 -30.90 8.90 8.49
CA ALA A 284 -31.55 9.91 9.33
C ALA A 284 -31.46 11.32 8.71
N ALA A 285 -30.31 11.69 8.14
CA ALA A 285 -30.14 12.96 7.43
C ALA A 285 -31.03 13.06 6.19
N LEU A 286 -31.15 11.99 5.39
CA LEU A 286 -32.05 11.90 4.24
C LEU A 286 -33.52 12.02 4.64
N VAL A 287 -33.94 11.30 5.68
CA VAL A 287 -35.31 11.34 6.21
C VAL A 287 -35.65 12.69 6.84
N ALA A 288 -34.68 13.38 7.44
CA ALA A 288 -34.84 14.74 7.98
C ALA A 288 -34.89 15.83 6.89
N ALA A 289 -34.19 15.64 5.77
CA ALA A 289 -34.19 16.54 4.62
C ALA A 289 -35.45 16.42 3.75
N ARG A 290 -36.01 15.20 3.65
CA ARG A 290 -37.16 14.82 2.80
C ARG A 290 -37.01 15.22 1.33
N PRO A 291 -35.96 14.75 0.62
CA PRO A 291 -35.86 14.93 -0.82
C PRO A 291 -36.99 14.16 -1.54
N LYS A 292 -37.43 14.65 -2.69
CA LYS A 292 -38.39 13.95 -3.56
C LYS A 292 -37.73 12.74 -4.25
N VAL A 293 -36.43 12.87 -4.54
CA VAL A 293 -35.62 11.89 -5.24
C VAL A 293 -34.32 11.59 -4.49
N LEU A 294 -33.98 10.32 -4.37
CA LEU A 294 -32.68 9.82 -3.94
C LEU A 294 -31.90 9.35 -5.17
N GLY A 295 -30.81 10.04 -5.50
CA GLY A 295 -29.83 9.63 -6.50
C GLY A 295 -28.71 8.79 -5.89
N LEU A 296 -28.31 7.70 -6.54
CA LEU A 296 -27.20 6.85 -6.11
C LEU A 296 -26.22 6.59 -7.27
N SER A 297 -24.92 6.78 -6.99
CA SER A 297 -23.81 6.41 -7.87
C SER A 297 -23.36 5.00 -7.52
N ILE A 298 -23.69 4.02 -8.38
CA ILE A 298 -23.45 2.60 -8.13
C ILE A 298 -22.32 1.99 -8.97
N GLN A 299 -21.49 1.22 -8.28
CA GLN A 299 -20.37 0.41 -8.75
C GLN A 299 -20.40 -0.92 -7.97
N GLY A 300 -19.86 -2.01 -8.53
CA GLY A 300 -19.96 -3.35 -7.90
C GLY A 300 -19.45 -3.42 -6.45
N CYS A 301 -18.54 -2.53 -6.07
CA CYS A 301 -17.94 -2.38 -4.74
C CYS A 301 -18.75 -1.54 -3.73
N ASN A 302 -19.77 -0.77 -4.15
CA ASN A 302 -20.59 0.05 -3.25
C ASN A 302 -22.11 -0.25 -3.26
N GLU A 303 -22.56 -1.16 -4.12
CA GLU A 303 -23.98 -1.46 -4.30
C GLU A 303 -24.68 -2.00 -3.06
N ALA A 304 -24.00 -2.75 -2.20
CA ALA A 304 -24.60 -3.28 -0.99
C ALA A 304 -24.88 -2.16 0.03
N ALA A 305 -23.94 -1.22 0.22
CA ALA A 305 -24.17 -0.02 1.02
C ALA A 305 -25.23 0.91 0.38
N ALA A 306 -25.22 1.06 -0.95
CA ALA A 306 -26.24 1.83 -1.67
C ALA A 306 -27.65 1.21 -1.51
N ARG A 307 -27.76 -0.12 -1.46
CA ARG A 307 -29.01 -0.85 -1.18
C ARG A 307 -29.48 -0.62 0.26
N GLU A 308 -28.60 -0.66 1.25
CA GLU A 308 -28.95 -0.34 2.64
C GLU A 308 -29.50 1.10 2.79
N ILE A 309 -28.86 2.08 2.15
CA ILE A 309 -29.36 3.47 2.10
C ILE A 309 -30.73 3.53 1.39
N ALA A 310 -30.87 2.89 0.23
CA ALA A 310 -32.11 2.88 -0.56
C ALA A 310 -33.31 2.30 0.22
N LEU A 311 -33.10 1.14 0.86
CA LEU A 311 -34.13 0.46 1.65
C LEU A 311 -34.44 1.20 2.96
N GLY A 312 -33.41 1.61 3.70
CA GLY A 312 -33.55 2.31 4.99
C GLY A 312 -34.24 3.67 4.88
N VAL A 313 -34.04 4.39 3.76
CA VAL A 313 -34.77 5.63 3.47
C VAL A 313 -36.19 5.34 2.99
N ARG A 314 -36.42 4.40 2.04
CA ARG A 314 -37.78 4.11 1.57
C ARG A 314 -38.69 3.54 2.67
N ALA A 315 -38.15 2.82 3.64
CA ALA A 315 -38.88 2.35 4.82
C ALA A 315 -39.50 3.50 5.66
N GLN A 316 -38.96 4.72 5.56
CA GLN A 316 -39.41 5.92 6.29
C GLN A 316 -40.03 6.99 5.38
N LEU A 317 -39.69 6.98 4.09
CA LEU A 317 -40.23 7.83 3.03
C LEU A 317 -40.73 6.95 1.86
N PRO A 318 -41.90 6.29 1.97
CA PRO A 318 -42.36 5.31 0.98
C PRO A 318 -42.57 5.88 -0.43
N ASP A 319 -42.89 7.18 -0.53
CA ASP A 319 -43.11 7.90 -1.79
C ASP A 319 -41.81 8.34 -2.50
N ILE A 320 -40.63 8.12 -1.89
CA ILE A 320 -39.35 8.57 -2.44
C ILE A 320 -39.02 7.85 -3.75
N THR A 321 -38.63 8.62 -4.77
CA THR A 321 -38.18 8.07 -6.04
C THR A 321 -36.69 7.79 -5.99
N ILE A 322 -36.26 6.58 -6.31
CA ILE A 322 -34.85 6.18 -6.28
C ILE A 322 -34.31 6.12 -7.72
N VAL A 323 -33.28 6.92 -8.02
CA VAL A 323 -32.63 6.98 -9.33
C VAL A 323 -31.19 6.47 -9.18
N VAL A 324 -30.80 5.49 -9.99
CA VAL A 324 -29.44 4.94 -9.99
C VAL A 324 -28.71 5.23 -11.30
N GLY A 325 -27.40 5.41 -11.21
CA GLY A 325 -26.49 5.58 -12.34
C GLY A 325 -25.05 5.23 -11.93
N GLY A 326 -24.07 5.50 -12.78
CA GLY A 326 -22.66 5.15 -12.51
C GLY A 326 -22.21 3.91 -13.29
N PHE A 327 -21.01 3.42 -13.00
CA PHE A 327 -20.35 2.41 -13.84
C PHE A 327 -21.16 1.11 -13.96
N SER A 328 -21.81 0.65 -12.89
CA SER A 328 -22.62 -0.57 -12.94
C SER A 328 -23.88 -0.49 -13.81
N CYS A 329 -24.23 0.71 -14.31
CA CYS A 329 -25.37 0.95 -15.20
C CYS A 329 -24.95 1.05 -16.68
N TYR A 330 -23.79 0.52 -17.07
CA TYR A 330 -23.22 0.72 -18.41
C TYR A 330 -23.99 0.05 -19.56
N ASN A 331 -24.82 -0.96 -19.28
CA ASN A 331 -25.58 -1.70 -20.29
C ASN A 331 -27.06 -1.83 -19.89
N ALA A 332 -27.97 -1.52 -20.81
CA ALA A 332 -29.41 -1.65 -20.65
C ALA A 332 -29.86 -3.10 -20.46
N ASP A 333 -29.14 -4.07 -21.03
CA ASP A 333 -29.45 -5.48 -20.81
C ASP A 333 -29.44 -5.76 -19.29
N VAL A 334 -28.31 -5.45 -18.62
CA VAL A 334 -28.13 -5.58 -17.15
C VAL A 334 -29.27 -4.85 -16.44
N GLY A 335 -29.41 -3.56 -16.75
CA GLY A 335 -30.56 -2.73 -16.40
C GLY A 335 -31.00 -2.83 -14.94
N ARG A 336 -32.29 -2.65 -14.70
CA ARG A 336 -32.90 -2.64 -13.36
C ARG A 336 -32.66 -3.92 -12.55
N ARG A 337 -32.34 -5.07 -13.16
CA ARG A 337 -32.12 -6.34 -12.43
C ARG A 337 -30.90 -6.30 -11.51
N ALA A 338 -29.92 -5.46 -11.81
CA ALA A 338 -28.78 -5.21 -10.92
C ALA A 338 -29.16 -4.50 -9.60
N PHE A 339 -30.21 -3.70 -9.61
CA PHE A 339 -30.65 -2.89 -8.47
C PHE A 339 -32.18 -2.74 -8.52
N PRO A 340 -32.94 -3.83 -8.29
CA PRO A 340 -34.39 -3.85 -8.47
C PRO A 340 -35.11 -2.85 -7.57
N GLU A 341 -34.46 -2.40 -6.50
CA GLU A 341 -34.94 -1.38 -5.55
C GLU A 341 -35.11 0.00 -6.19
N CYS A 342 -34.46 0.32 -7.31
CA CYS A 342 -34.60 1.64 -7.95
C CYS A 342 -36.02 1.85 -8.52
N ASP A 343 -36.37 3.10 -8.79
CA ASP A 343 -37.50 3.49 -9.65
C ASP A 343 -37.02 3.72 -11.10
N TYR A 344 -35.83 4.30 -11.27
CA TYR A 344 -35.20 4.58 -12.55
C TYR A 344 -33.71 4.23 -12.54
N MET A 345 -33.19 3.77 -13.67
CA MET A 345 -31.76 3.57 -13.92
C MET A 345 -31.34 4.32 -15.18
N CYS A 346 -30.39 5.24 -15.05
CA CYS A 346 -29.75 5.92 -16.19
C CYS A 346 -28.65 5.04 -16.77
N ILE A 347 -28.74 4.72 -18.05
CA ILE A 347 -27.82 3.80 -18.73
C ILE A 347 -26.71 4.57 -19.47
N GLY A 348 -25.45 4.22 -19.19
CA GLY A 348 -24.27 4.80 -19.85
C GLY A 348 -24.00 6.26 -19.47
N GLU A 349 -23.69 7.11 -20.45
CA GLU A 349 -23.39 8.53 -20.25
C GLU A 349 -24.66 9.33 -19.94
N SER A 350 -24.73 9.87 -18.72
CA SER A 350 -25.95 10.50 -18.18
C SER A 350 -26.02 12.03 -18.35
N ASP A 351 -25.02 12.63 -19.00
CA ASP A 351 -24.85 14.09 -19.16
C ASP A 351 -26.06 14.78 -19.82
N LEU A 352 -26.82 14.07 -20.65
CA LEU A 352 -28.04 14.54 -21.32
C LEU A 352 -29.34 13.93 -20.77
N THR A 353 -29.28 12.83 -20.00
CA THR A 353 -30.49 12.12 -19.53
C THR A 353 -30.87 12.50 -18.10
N ALA A 354 -29.90 12.62 -17.20
CA ALA A 354 -30.17 12.80 -15.78
C ALA A 354 -30.82 14.16 -15.47
N GLY A 355 -30.41 15.24 -16.16
CA GLY A 355 -31.01 16.57 -15.98
C GLY A 355 -32.52 16.60 -16.27
N PRO A 356 -32.96 16.28 -17.50
CA PRO A 356 -34.38 16.25 -17.86
C PRO A 356 -35.20 15.25 -17.02
N LEU A 357 -34.64 14.08 -16.71
CA LEU A 357 -35.30 13.10 -15.83
C LEU A 357 -35.53 13.68 -14.43
N LEU A 358 -34.49 14.24 -13.81
CA LEU A 358 -34.57 14.77 -12.44
C LEU A 358 -35.43 16.04 -12.37
N GLU A 359 -35.50 16.86 -13.43
CA GLU A 359 -36.48 17.96 -13.51
C GLU A 359 -37.93 17.48 -13.55
N ALA A 360 -38.23 16.40 -14.27
CA ALA A 360 -39.58 15.81 -14.29
C ALA A 360 -39.94 15.21 -12.92
N LEU A 361 -39.03 14.43 -12.33
CA LEU A 361 -39.24 13.82 -11.02
C LEU A 361 -39.36 14.88 -9.90
N ALA A 362 -38.63 15.99 -9.98
CA ALA A 362 -38.77 17.14 -9.08
C ALA A 362 -40.16 17.80 -9.14
N LYS A 363 -40.82 17.77 -10.30
CA LYS A 363 -42.21 18.25 -10.47
C LYS A 363 -43.25 17.25 -9.96
N GLY A 364 -42.83 16.04 -9.56
CA GLY A 364 -43.72 14.94 -9.16
C GLY A 364 -44.20 14.09 -10.34
N GLU A 365 -43.70 14.33 -11.55
CA GLU A 365 -44.03 13.54 -12.73
C GLU A 365 -43.44 12.11 -12.60
N ARG A 366 -43.92 11.18 -13.44
CA ARG A 366 -43.34 9.85 -13.59
C ARG A 366 -43.16 9.56 -15.09
N PRO A 367 -42.04 9.99 -15.70
CA PRO A 367 -41.71 9.64 -17.08
C PRO A 367 -41.66 8.12 -17.27
N PHE A 368 -41.96 7.68 -18.48
CA PHE A 368 -41.87 6.29 -18.92
C PHE A 368 -41.36 6.26 -20.37
N ASN A 369 -40.81 5.11 -20.80
CA ASN A 369 -40.29 4.86 -22.14
C ASN A 369 -39.25 5.91 -22.59
N GLN A 370 -38.36 6.31 -21.68
CA GLN A 370 -37.40 7.40 -21.89
C GLN A 370 -36.07 6.88 -22.48
N PRO A 371 -35.52 7.51 -23.55
CA PRO A 371 -34.22 7.12 -24.10
C PRO A 371 -33.07 7.24 -23.09
N GLY A 372 -32.24 6.20 -23.01
CA GLY A 372 -31.12 6.09 -22.05
C GLY A 372 -31.53 5.85 -20.60
N VAL A 373 -32.80 5.51 -20.33
CA VAL A 373 -33.30 5.23 -19.00
C VAL A 373 -34.14 3.95 -19.03
N LEU A 374 -34.08 3.18 -17.93
CA LEU A 374 -34.97 2.05 -17.67
C LEU A 374 -35.74 2.30 -16.37
N SER A 375 -37.06 2.16 -16.43
CA SER A 375 -37.98 2.43 -15.32
C SER A 375 -38.83 1.21 -14.95
N ARG A 376 -39.38 1.21 -13.73
CA ARG A 376 -40.51 0.31 -13.39
C ARG A 376 -41.86 0.80 -13.90
N PHE A 377 -41.90 2.01 -14.48
CA PHE A 377 -43.09 2.62 -15.06
C PHE A 377 -43.14 2.51 -16.60
N ASP A 378 -42.10 1.93 -17.21
CA ASP A 378 -42.05 1.66 -18.66
C ASP A 378 -43.13 0.63 -19.07
N THR A 379 -43.61 0.71 -20.31
CA THR A 379 -44.64 -0.21 -20.79
C THR A 379 -44.06 -1.61 -21.04
N PRO A 380 -44.83 -2.71 -20.88
CA PRO A 380 -44.29 -4.08 -21.03
C PRO A 380 -43.74 -4.43 -22.41
N ASP A 381 -44.04 -3.61 -23.42
CA ASP A 381 -43.55 -3.70 -24.80
C ASP A 381 -42.40 -2.72 -25.12
N TYR A 382 -41.95 -1.91 -24.15
CA TYR A 382 -40.88 -0.94 -24.36
C TYR A 382 -39.53 -1.63 -24.57
N SER A 383 -39.03 -1.54 -25.80
CA SER A 383 -37.64 -1.87 -26.13
C SER A 383 -36.75 -0.66 -25.86
N TYR A 384 -35.69 -0.84 -25.07
CA TYR A 384 -34.75 0.23 -24.70
C TYR A 384 -34.20 0.98 -25.92
N ILE A 385 -34.29 2.31 -25.86
CA ILE A 385 -33.71 3.21 -26.86
C ILE A 385 -32.45 3.87 -26.25
N PRO A 386 -31.26 3.77 -26.87
CA PRO A 386 -30.07 4.50 -26.42
C PRO A 386 -30.27 6.02 -26.39
N ALA A 387 -29.69 6.71 -25.40
CA ALA A 387 -29.75 8.16 -25.33
C ALA A 387 -28.96 8.86 -26.46
N PRO A 388 -29.34 10.11 -26.80
CA PRO A 388 -28.46 11.03 -27.52
C PRO A 388 -27.14 11.21 -26.77
N MET A 389 -26.03 11.30 -27.52
CA MET A 389 -24.69 11.52 -26.97
C MET A 389 -24.11 12.87 -27.40
N ILE A 390 -23.37 13.52 -26.51
CA ILE A 390 -22.59 14.70 -26.87
C ILE A 390 -21.38 14.25 -27.70
N HIS A 391 -21.33 14.64 -28.97
CA HIS A 391 -20.26 14.28 -29.88
C HIS A 391 -18.98 15.11 -29.70
N ASN A 392 -19.11 16.41 -29.38
CA ASN A 392 -17.97 17.26 -29.04
C ASN A 392 -17.82 17.35 -27.52
N LEU A 393 -16.87 16.62 -26.95
CA LEU A 393 -16.65 16.56 -25.51
C LEU A 393 -16.25 17.93 -24.89
N ASP A 394 -15.74 18.87 -25.69
CA ASP A 394 -15.41 20.23 -25.23
C ASP A 394 -16.65 21.05 -24.80
N GLN A 395 -17.86 20.59 -25.15
CA GLN A 395 -19.14 21.15 -24.68
C GLN A 395 -19.50 20.68 -23.26
N ILE A 396 -18.78 19.69 -22.72
CA ILE A 396 -18.94 19.18 -21.36
C ILE A 396 -17.97 19.92 -20.45
N GLU A 397 -18.49 20.51 -19.38
CA GLU A 397 -17.66 21.19 -18.38
C GLU A 397 -16.98 20.17 -17.48
N PHE A 398 -15.65 20.28 -17.34
CA PHE A 398 -14.84 19.38 -16.53
C PHE A 398 -15.23 19.40 -15.03
N PRO A 399 -15.11 18.26 -14.32
CA PRO A 399 -15.62 18.12 -12.97
C PRO A 399 -14.87 19.00 -11.96
N LYS A 400 -15.61 19.75 -11.13
CA LYS A 400 -15.07 20.70 -10.15
C LYS A 400 -15.31 20.36 -8.67
N TYR A 401 -16.04 19.27 -8.40
CA TYR A 401 -16.20 18.68 -7.05
C TYR A 401 -16.72 19.62 -5.94
N GLU A 402 -17.42 20.71 -6.31
CA GLU A 402 -17.86 21.84 -5.46
C GLU A 402 -18.75 21.50 -4.24
N TRP A 403 -18.96 20.22 -3.92
CA TRP A 403 -19.61 19.76 -2.69
C TRP A 403 -18.63 19.52 -1.53
N CYS A 404 -17.32 19.39 -1.78
CA CYS A 404 -16.28 19.29 -0.76
C CYS A 404 -14.92 19.84 -1.24
N ASP A 405 -13.97 20.00 -0.32
CA ASP A 405 -12.61 20.47 -0.63
C ASP A 405 -11.73 19.32 -1.19
N LEU A 406 -10.89 19.59 -2.19
CA LEU A 406 -10.08 18.53 -2.83
C LEU A 406 -8.95 17.97 -1.95
N SER A 407 -8.65 18.58 -0.79
CA SER A 407 -7.76 18.00 0.21
C SER A 407 -8.31 16.75 0.89
N VAL A 408 -9.64 16.53 0.93
CA VAL A 408 -10.19 15.28 1.49
C VAL A 408 -10.00 14.08 0.56
N TYR A 409 -9.84 14.26 -0.75
CA TYR A 409 -9.51 13.17 -1.68
C TYR A 409 -8.02 12.75 -1.58
N ARG A 410 -7.50 12.65 -0.35
CA ARG A 410 -6.18 12.18 0.06
C ARG A 410 -6.38 10.98 0.97
N ASN A 411 -5.68 9.88 0.69
CA ASN A 411 -5.69 8.73 1.58
C ASN A 411 -5.05 9.07 2.95
N PHE A 412 -5.16 8.18 3.93
CA PHE A 412 -4.66 8.45 5.28
C PHE A 412 -3.14 8.77 5.35
N ASN A 413 -2.36 8.42 4.33
CA ASN A 413 -0.90 8.62 4.25
C ASN A 413 -0.44 9.74 3.28
N ASP A 414 -1.34 10.66 2.90
CA ASP A 414 -1.08 11.81 2.01
C ASP A 414 -0.77 11.42 0.54
N TYR A 415 -1.21 10.23 0.11
CA TYR A 415 -1.26 9.88 -1.31
C TYR A 415 -2.58 10.33 -1.92
N GLN A 416 -2.48 11.01 -3.06
CA GLN A 416 -3.60 11.41 -3.91
C GLN A 416 -3.25 11.10 -5.37
N LEU A 417 -4.11 10.32 -6.02
CA LEU A 417 -4.12 10.11 -7.45
C LEU A 417 -5.38 10.77 -8.01
N THR A 418 -5.23 11.52 -9.10
CA THR A 418 -6.31 12.34 -9.65
C THR A 418 -6.70 11.80 -11.03
N PRO A 419 -7.84 11.08 -11.16
CA PRO A 419 -8.27 10.56 -12.44
C PRO A 419 -8.76 11.67 -13.38
N ILE A 420 -8.21 11.73 -14.59
CA ILE A 420 -8.54 12.70 -15.65
C ILE A 420 -8.88 11.97 -16.95
N ILE A 421 -9.70 12.60 -17.81
CA ILE A 421 -10.32 11.92 -18.96
C ILE A 421 -10.18 12.79 -20.22
N ALA A 422 -9.33 12.39 -21.16
CA ALA A 422 -9.22 13.08 -22.45
C ALA A 422 -10.28 12.58 -23.45
N SER A 423 -10.64 11.30 -23.37
CA SER A 423 -11.55 10.59 -24.27
C SER A 423 -12.58 9.74 -23.55
N ARG A 424 -13.74 9.52 -24.19
CA ARG A 424 -14.80 8.61 -23.70
C ARG A 424 -15.05 7.51 -24.74
N GLY A 425 -15.22 6.27 -24.31
CA GLY A 425 -15.40 5.08 -25.18
C GLY A 425 -14.09 4.44 -25.66
N CYS A 426 -14.17 3.50 -26.60
CA CYS A 426 -13.01 2.75 -27.11
C CYS A 426 -12.94 2.82 -28.64
N ARG A 427 -11.84 3.32 -29.23
CA ARG A 427 -11.72 3.46 -30.69
C ARG A 427 -11.52 2.10 -31.36
N TRP A 428 -10.93 1.13 -30.65
CA TRP A 428 -10.80 -0.23 -31.15
C TRP A 428 -12.14 -1.00 -31.18
N SER A 429 -12.89 -1.03 -30.06
CA SER A 429 -14.23 -1.64 -29.92
C SER A 429 -14.43 -3.05 -30.52
N ARG A 430 -13.35 -3.85 -30.63
CA ARG A 430 -13.34 -5.20 -31.24
C ARG A 430 -12.78 -6.31 -30.37
N CYS A 431 -12.27 -6.03 -29.16
CA CYS A 431 -11.79 -7.08 -28.25
C CYS A 431 -12.95 -8.02 -27.89
N THR A 432 -12.81 -9.33 -28.10
CA THR A 432 -13.91 -10.31 -27.98
C THR A 432 -14.46 -10.42 -26.55
N PHE A 433 -13.60 -10.35 -25.55
CA PHE A 433 -13.94 -10.41 -24.13
C PHE A 433 -14.55 -9.11 -23.58
N CYS A 434 -14.47 -7.99 -24.30
CA CYS A 434 -14.73 -6.67 -23.73
C CYS A 434 -16.17 -6.20 -24.01
N ALA A 435 -16.85 -5.73 -22.96
CA ALA A 435 -18.18 -5.12 -23.05
C ALA A 435 -18.12 -3.58 -23.26
N GLU A 436 -16.99 -2.92 -23.02
CA GLU A 436 -16.80 -1.46 -23.21
C GLU A 436 -16.66 -1.05 -24.68
N ARG A 437 -17.72 -1.24 -25.47
CA ARG A 437 -17.73 -1.05 -26.92
C ARG A 437 -18.38 0.28 -27.33
N PHE A 438 -18.24 1.30 -26.48
CA PHE A 438 -18.92 2.60 -26.61
C PHE A 438 -18.28 3.52 -27.67
N TYR A 439 -19.09 4.43 -28.22
CA TYR A 439 -18.69 5.36 -29.28
C TYR A 439 -17.59 6.33 -28.83
N TRP A 440 -16.39 6.17 -29.42
CA TRP A 440 -15.19 6.90 -29.03
C TRP A 440 -15.18 8.36 -29.49
N ARG A 441 -14.88 9.27 -28.54
CA ARG A 441 -14.72 10.72 -28.74
C ARG A 441 -13.54 11.21 -27.90
N ILE A 442 -12.86 12.28 -28.34
CA ILE A 442 -11.73 12.90 -27.61
C ILE A 442 -11.83 14.43 -27.62
N ARG A 443 -11.42 15.06 -26.53
CA ARG A 443 -11.40 16.53 -26.33
C ARG A 443 -10.31 17.21 -27.16
N SER A 444 -10.39 18.52 -27.32
CA SER A 444 -9.24 19.34 -27.76
C SER A 444 -8.13 19.35 -26.69
N LYS A 445 -6.90 19.64 -27.12
CA LYS A 445 -5.74 19.76 -26.21
C LYS A 445 -5.91 20.94 -25.26
N GLU A 446 -6.49 22.04 -25.73
CA GLU A 446 -6.78 23.24 -24.96
C GLU A 446 -7.76 22.91 -23.82
N ASN A 447 -8.95 22.39 -24.16
CA ASN A 447 -10.00 22.07 -23.19
C ASN A 447 -9.60 21.00 -22.17
N PHE A 448 -8.73 20.06 -22.55
CA PHE A 448 -8.17 19.07 -21.62
C PHE A 448 -7.13 19.68 -20.67
N VAL A 449 -6.21 20.51 -21.19
CA VAL A 449 -5.14 21.09 -20.35
C VAL A 449 -5.68 22.23 -19.46
N ASP A 450 -6.80 22.86 -19.82
CA ASP A 450 -7.53 23.78 -18.93
C ASP A 450 -8.02 23.10 -17.64
N GLU A 451 -8.48 21.84 -17.71
CA GLU A 451 -8.83 21.04 -16.52
C GLU A 451 -7.58 20.68 -15.70
N LEU A 452 -6.52 20.22 -16.37
CA LEU A 452 -5.28 19.84 -15.70
C LEU A 452 -4.66 21.05 -14.97
N GLU A 453 -4.67 22.23 -15.59
CA GLU A 453 -4.19 23.47 -14.97
C GLU A 453 -5.07 23.90 -13.78
N TRP A 454 -6.38 23.74 -13.88
CA TRP A 454 -7.30 24.00 -12.75
C TRP A 454 -7.06 23.05 -11.57
N LEU A 455 -6.92 21.74 -11.82
CA LEU A 455 -6.64 20.71 -10.80
C LEU A 455 -5.27 20.91 -10.14
N VAL A 456 -4.24 21.29 -10.92
CA VAL A 456 -2.93 21.69 -10.37
C VAL A 456 -3.06 22.95 -9.49
N GLY A 457 -3.99 23.85 -9.83
CA GLY A 457 -4.37 24.99 -8.97
C GLY A 457 -5.05 24.59 -7.65
N GLN A 458 -5.61 23.38 -7.55
CA GLN A 458 -6.21 22.83 -6.32
C GLN A 458 -5.22 21.95 -5.52
N GLY A 459 -3.94 21.86 -5.91
CA GLY A 459 -2.92 21.05 -5.22
C GLY A 459 -2.86 19.58 -5.64
N CYS A 460 -3.49 19.21 -6.76
CA CYS A 460 -3.35 17.88 -7.35
C CYS A 460 -2.05 17.79 -8.19
N HIS A 461 -1.23 16.76 -7.93
CA HIS A 461 0.11 16.64 -8.54
C HIS A 461 0.43 15.29 -9.19
N LEU A 462 -0.38 14.26 -8.94
CA LEU A 462 -0.23 12.94 -9.54
C LEU A 462 -1.56 12.55 -10.21
N PHE A 463 -1.51 12.25 -11.50
CA PHE A 463 -2.70 12.08 -12.34
C PHE A 463 -2.74 10.73 -13.04
N MET A 464 -3.94 10.22 -13.27
CA MET A 464 -4.18 9.02 -14.08
C MET A 464 -5.14 9.34 -15.22
N PHE A 465 -4.68 9.16 -16.45
CA PHE A 465 -5.53 9.07 -17.64
C PHE A 465 -6.43 7.83 -17.52
N ASN A 466 -7.73 8.05 -17.32
CA ASN A 466 -8.70 7.06 -16.89
C ASN A 466 -9.81 6.84 -17.93
N GLU A 467 -9.40 6.37 -19.11
CA GLU A 467 -10.28 6.06 -20.24
C GLU A 467 -9.94 4.69 -20.89
N SER A 468 -10.90 4.12 -21.61
CA SER A 468 -10.78 2.80 -22.23
C SER A 468 -9.78 2.74 -23.41
N ASP A 469 -9.44 3.89 -24.03
CA ASP A 469 -8.55 3.93 -25.21
C ASP A 469 -7.88 5.32 -25.45
N LEU A 470 -7.01 5.75 -24.52
CA LEU A 470 -6.13 6.92 -24.73
C LEU A 470 -5.29 6.78 -26.01
N GLY A 471 -4.85 5.54 -26.31
CA GLY A 471 -4.10 5.18 -27.52
C GLY A 471 -4.89 5.27 -28.82
N GLY A 472 -6.19 5.61 -28.78
CA GLY A 472 -7.08 5.68 -29.92
C GLY A 472 -6.67 6.71 -30.97
N MET A 473 -6.10 7.85 -30.57
CA MET A 473 -5.56 8.87 -31.49
C MET A 473 -4.23 9.44 -30.96
N PRO A 474 -3.10 8.76 -31.23
CA PRO A 474 -1.78 9.15 -30.73
C PRO A 474 -1.38 10.59 -31.10
N GLU A 475 -1.88 11.11 -32.22
CA GLU A 475 -1.69 12.50 -32.64
C GLU A 475 -2.28 13.49 -31.64
N ARG A 476 -3.51 13.24 -31.15
CA ARG A 476 -4.15 14.07 -30.12
C ARG A 476 -3.45 13.95 -28.77
N VAL A 477 -2.85 12.80 -28.45
CA VAL A 477 -2.06 12.63 -27.23
C VAL A 477 -0.74 13.41 -27.29
N MET A 478 -0.05 13.44 -28.44
CA MET A 478 1.13 14.30 -28.63
C MET A 478 0.74 15.78 -28.59
N GLU A 479 -0.37 16.17 -29.23
CA GLU A 479 -0.97 17.50 -29.14
C GLU A 479 -1.25 17.94 -27.69
N ILE A 480 -1.78 17.05 -26.85
CA ILE A 480 -1.97 17.27 -25.40
C ILE A 480 -0.62 17.43 -24.69
N CYS A 481 0.35 16.55 -24.97
CA CYS A 481 1.69 16.63 -24.37
C CYS A 481 2.36 17.97 -24.69
N ASP A 482 2.34 18.42 -25.95
CA ASP A 482 2.90 19.72 -26.36
C ASP A 482 2.24 20.89 -25.63
N GLU A 483 0.94 20.84 -25.38
CA GLU A 483 0.21 21.88 -24.63
C GLU A 483 0.58 21.88 -23.12
N ILE A 484 0.74 20.70 -22.51
CA ILE A 484 1.26 20.52 -21.13
C ILE A 484 2.70 21.05 -21.01
N ILE A 485 3.52 20.83 -22.04
CA ILE A 485 4.89 21.33 -22.12
C ILE A 485 4.89 22.86 -22.25
N ARG A 486 4.10 23.40 -23.20
CA ARG A 486 3.97 24.84 -23.49
C ARG A 486 3.51 25.66 -22.29
N ARG A 487 2.59 25.15 -21.46
CA ARG A 487 2.15 25.80 -20.21
C ARG A 487 3.11 25.58 -19.02
N GLY A 488 4.18 24.80 -19.19
CA GLY A 488 5.13 24.48 -18.11
C GLY A 488 4.59 23.50 -17.06
N LEU A 489 3.43 22.89 -17.30
CA LEU A 489 2.74 22.02 -16.33
C LEU A 489 3.48 20.71 -16.08
N HIS A 490 4.24 20.21 -17.05
CA HIS A 490 5.17 19.06 -16.92
C HIS A 490 6.09 19.13 -15.68
N ARG A 491 6.37 20.35 -15.15
CA ARG A 491 7.22 20.58 -13.96
C ARG A 491 6.45 20.50 -12.63
N LYS A 492 5.12 20.41 -12.69
CA LYS A 492 4.20 20.42 -11.54
C LYS A 492 3.40 19.12 -11.39
N VAL A 493 3.44 18.25 -12.39
CA VAL A 493 2.61 17.04 -12.49
C VAL A 493 3.46 15.80 -12.75
N LYS A 494 3.00 14.65 -12.26
CA LYS A 494 3.40 13.32 -12.73
C LYS A 494 2.18 12.68 -13.40
N LEU A 495 2.33 12.23 -14.64
CA LEU A 495 1.25 11.61 -15.41
C LEU A 495 1.40 10.09 -15.45
N THR A 496 0.28 9.39 -15.31
CA THR A 496 0.16 7.94 -15.51
C THR A 496 -1.03 7.64 -16.40
N GLY A 497 -1.08 6.48 -17.03
CA GLY A 497 -2.21 6.14 -17.92
C GLY A 497 -2.18 4.73 -18.46
N GLN A 498 -3.24 4.36 -19.18
CA GLN A 498 -3.36 3.07 -19.85
C GLN A 498 -3.27 3.25 -21.37
N LEU A 499 -2.50 2.39 -22.04
CA LEU A 499 -2.35 2.39 -23.50
C LEU A 499 -2.66 1.03 -24.11
N ARG A 500 -3.28 1.08 -25.29
CA ARG A 500 -3.30 0.00 -26.25
C ARG A 500 -2.07 0.11 -27.15
N VAL A 501 -1.34 -0.99 -27.34
CA VAL A 501 -0.22 -1.11 -28.29
C VAL A 501 -0.65 -0.65 -29.69
N ASN A 502 0.13 0.23 -30.32
CA ASN A 502 -0.23 0.88 -31.59
C ASN A 502 1.02 1.13 -32.47
N ARG A 503 0.91 0.92 -33.78
CA ARG A 503 2.04 1.14 -34.73
C ARG A 503 2.53 2.59 -34.76
N LYS A 504 1.71 3.56 -34.32
CA LYS A 504 2.10 4.97 -34.19
C LYS A 504 2.75 5.33 -32.85
N GLN A 505 2.70 4.44 -31.86
CA GLN A 505 3.45 4.58 -30.61
C GLN A 505 4.87 4.07 -30.85
N ASN A 506 5.72 4.94 -31.36
CA ASN A 506 7.15 4.68 -31.58
C ASN A 506 7.99 5.47 -30.56
N ARG A 507 9.32 5.30 -30.63
CA ARG A 507 10.31 6.07 -29.87
C ARG A 507 9.94 7.56 -29.67
N ALA A 508 9.67 8.30 -30.75
CA ALA A 508 9.38 9.74 -30.69
C ALA A 508 8.06 10.07 -29.95
N PHE A 509 7.04 9.20 -30.05
CA PHE A 509 5.83 9.31 -29.24
C PHE A 509 6.15 9.16 -27.74
N PHE A 510 6.92 8.15 -27.36
CA PHE A 510 7.28 7.95 -25.95
C PHE A 510 8.23 9.02 -25.41
N GLU A 511 9.13 9.57 -26.22
CA GLU A 511 9.96 10.73 -25.87
C GLU A 511 9.10 11.96 -25.56
N LYS A 512 8.07 12.24 -26.38
CA LYS A 512 7.10 13.31 -26.14
C LYS A 512 6.29 13.11 -24.85
N LEU A 513 5.87 11.88 -24.55
CA LEU A 513 5.20 11.56 -23.29
C LEU A 513 6.16 11.73 -22.09
N ARG A 514 7.44 11.35 -22.23
CA ARG A 514 8.44 11.54 -21.17
C ARG A 514 8.69 13.02 -20.87
N GLU A 515 8.75 13.86 -21.91
CA GLU A 515 8.89 15.32 -21.82
C GLU A 515 7.69 15.98 -21.13
N ALA A 516 6.46 15.51 -21.38
CA ALA A 516 5.26 15.90 -20.64
C ALA A 516 5.18 15.33 -19.21
N ASN A 517 6.22 14.61 -18.77
CA ASN A 517 6.36 13.95 -17.48
C ASN A 517 5.33 12.84 -17.19
N PHE A 518 5.03 12.01 -18.20
CA PHE A 518 4.59 10.64 -17.93
C PHE A 518 5.69 9.87 -17.19
N VAL A 519 5.30 9.19 -16.11
CA VAL A 519 6.19 8.40 -15.25
C VAL A 519 5.89 6.91 -15.28
N ALA A 520 4.64 6.52 -15.55
CA ALA A 520 4.24 5.11 -15.72
C ALA A 520 3.13 4.94 -16.76
N LEU A 521 3.18 3.87 -17.55
CA LEU A 521 2.19 3.51 -18.56
C LEU A 521 1.86 2.02 -18.49
N ARG A 522 0.56 1.70 -18.41
CA ARG A 522 0.05 0.32 -18.40
C ARG A 522 -0.43 -0.10 -19.78
N PHE A 523 0.19 -1.13 -20.34
CA PHE A 523 -0.17 -1.67 -21.64
C PHE A 523 -1.21 -2.78 -21.49
N GLY A 524 -2.40 -2.56 -22.05
CA GLY A 524 -3.44 -3.57 -22.22
C GLY A 524 -3.05 -4.55 -23.33
N ILE A 525 -1.98 -5.32 -23.11
CA ILE A 525 -1.45 -6.31 -24.04
C ILE A 525 -2.46 -7.45 -24.19
N ASP A 526 -2.91 -7.99 -23.06
CA ASP A 526 -3.96 -8.98 -22.86
C ASP A 526 -3.74 -10.35 -23.52
N ALA A 527 -2.84 -10.47 -24.50
CA ALA A 527 -2.40 -11.73 -25.12
C ALA A 527 -0.95 -11.63 -25.59
N PHE A 528 -0.16 -12.68 -25.36
CA PHE A 528 1.27 -12.70 -25.67
C PHE A 528 1.67 -13.73 -26.76
N SER A 529 0.74 -14.56 -27.26
CA SER A 529 0.93 -15.34 -28.49
C SER A 529 0.26 -14.67 -29.70
N GLU A 530 0.80 -14.91 -30.90
CA GLU A 530 0.20 -14.47 -32.16
C GLU A 530 -1.22 -15.04 -32.39
N ARG A 531 -1.49 -16.27 -31.94
CA ARG A 531 -2.81 -16.90 -32.07
C ARG A 531 -3.81 -16.31 -31.08
N THR A 532 -3.44 -16.10 -29.82
CA THR A 532 -4.33 -15.47 -28.82
C THR A 532 -4.58 -14.00 -29.14
N LEU A 533 -3.62 -13.27 -29.71
CA LEU A 533 -3.83 -11.92 -30.27
C LEU A 533 -4.88 -11.90 -31.40
N ARG A 534 -5.01 -12.96 -32.19
CA ARG A 534 -6.09 -13.12 -33.18
C ARG A 534 -7.41 -13.51 -32.53
N LEU A 535 -7.42 -14.47 -31.60
CA LEU A 535 -8.63 -14.93 -30.89
C LEU A 535 -9.29 -13.81 -30.08
N GLN A 536 -8.49 -12.98 -29.40
CA GLN A 536 -8.95 -11.80 -28.68
C GLN A 536 -9.23 -10.59 -29.59
N MET A 537 -9.02 -10.71 -30.91
CA MET A 537 -9.15 -9.64 -31.90
C MET A 537 -8.36 -8.37 -31.52
N LYS A 538 -7.08 -8.54 -31.18
CA LYS A 538 -6.21 -7.47 -30.67
C LYS A 538 -5.53 -6.63 -31.76
N GLY A 539 -5.39 -7.14 -32.99
CA GLY A 539 -5.06 -6.31 -34.16
C GLY A 539 -3.67 -5.67 -34.18
N TYR A 540 -2.75 -6.16 -33.36
CA TYR A 540 -1.31 -5.88 -33.37
C TYR A 540 -0.54 -7.18 -33.14
N THR A 541 0.77 -7.17 -33.41
CA THR A 541 1.64 -8.36 -33.36
C THR A 541 2.54 -8.41 -32.12
N VAL A 542 3.15 -9.58 -31.90
CA VAL A 542 4.21 -9.82 -30.92
C VAL A 542 5.41 -8.88 -31.09
N ASP A 543 5.78 -8.55 -32.33
CA ASP A 543 6.85 -7.59 -32.62
C ASP A 543 6.45 -6.16 -32.23
N MET A 544 5.17 -5.77 -32.43
CA MET A 544 4.68 -4.46 -32.00
C MET A 544 4.66 -4.32 -30.48
N ILE A 545 4.28 -5.38 -29.75
CA ILE A 545 4.40 -5.43 -28.28
C ILE A 545 5.86 -5.19 -27.86
N THR A 546 6.78 -5.97 -28.42
CA THR A 546 8.22 -5.89 -28.13
C THR A 546 8.77 -4.48 -28.40
N GLN A 547 8.43 -3.88 -29.54
CA GLN A 547 8.88 -2.54 -29.92
C GLN A 547 8.27 -1.44 -29.01
N ASN A 548 6.98 -1.50 -28.71
CA ASN A 548 6.30 -0.50 -27.87
C ASN A 548 6.82 -0.53 -26.42
N LEU A 549 6.99 -1.72 -25.83
CA LEU A 549 7.57 -1.87 -24.50
C LEU A 549 9.01 -1.36 -24.45
N LYS A 550 9.83 -1.75 -25.43
CA LYS A 550 11.22 -1.30 -25.53
C LYS A 550 11.32 0.22 -25.64
N ASP A 551 10.62 0.84 -26.61
CA ASP A 551 10.67 2.28 -26.84
C ASP A 551 10.19 3.07 -25.59
N CYS A 552 9.14 2.59 -24.91
CA CYS A 552 8.62 3.19 -23.68
C CYS A 552 9.60 3.06 -22.49
N TRP A 553 10.24 1.91 -22.33
CA TRP A 553 11.21 1.69 -21.25
C TRP A 553 12.51 2.45 -21.49
N GLU A 554 13.02 2.48 -22.73
CA GLU A 554 14.29 3.15 -23.09
C GLU A 554 14.20 4.70 -23.09
N VAL A 555 13.02 5.29 -22.84
CA VAL A 555 12.87 6.73 -22.50
C VAL A 555 12.74 6.98 -20.99
N GLY A 556 12.75 5.94 -20.16
CA GLY A 556 12.60 6.04 -18.71
C GLY A 556 11.17 6.27 -18.23
N ILE A 557 10.16 5.74 -18.94
CA ILE A 557 8.79 5.61 -18.42
C ILE A 557 8.62 4.18 -17.88
N PHE A 558 8.08 4.03 -16.67
CA PHE A 558 7.84 2.72 -16.06
C PHE A 558 6.73 1.96 -16.80
N THR A 559 7.02 0.75 -17.25
CA THR A 559 6.11 -0.07 -18.05
C THR A 559 5.36 -1.08 -17.19
N GLU A 560 4.03 -1.02 -17.21
CA GLU A 560 3.17 -2.08 -16.67
C GLU A 560 2.49 -2.85 -17.80
N VAL A 561 2.13 -4.11 -17.57
CA VAL A 561 1.39 -4.93 -18.55
C VAL A 561 0.24 -5.71 -17.89
N ASN A 562 -0.80 -6.00 -18.69
CA ASN A 562 -1.90 -6.91 -18.34
C ASN A 562 -1.90 -8.13 -19.27
N TRP A 563 -2.36 -9.28 -18.75
CA TRP A 563 -2.66 -10.49 -19.53
C TRP A 563 -4.10 -10.95 -19.22
N VAL A 564 -4.87 -11.35 -20.24
CA VAL A 564 -6.14 -12.09 -20.11
C VAL A 564 -5.93 -13.51 -20.63
N ILE A 565 -6.26 -14.53 -19.84
CA ILE A 565 -5.91 -15.93 -20.12
C ILE A 565 -7.15 -16.84 -20.16
N GLY A 566 -7.00 -18.04 -20.73
CA GLY A 566 -8.06 -19.04 -20.72
C GLY A 566 -9.24 -18.68 -21.62
N VAL A 567 -8.95 -17.92 -22.69
CA VAL A 567 -9.94 -17.52 -23.70
C VAL A 567 -10.26 -18.69 -24.65
N PRO A 568 -11.48 -18.79 -25.21
CA PRO A 568 -11.82 -19.86 -26.16
C PRO A 568 -10.84 -19.91 -27.33
N GLY A 569 -10.39 -21.13 -27.67
CA GLY A 569 -9.38 -21.37 -28.71
C GLY A 569 -7.92 -21.25 -28.24
N GLU A 570 -7.63 -20.79 -27.03
CA GLU A 570 -6.26 -20.70 -26.50
C GLU A 570 -5.73 -22.09 -26.11
N THR A 571 -4.59 -22.49 -26.68
CA THR A 571 -3.90 -23.73 -26.35
C THR A 571 -2.86 -23.52 -25.27
N ASP A 572 -2.42 -24.59 -24.60
CA ASP A 572 -1.34 -24.47 -23.61
C ASP A 572 -0.02 -24.01 -24.22
N ARG A 573 0.22 -24.29 -25.50
CA ARG A 573 1.31 -23.69 -26.27
C ARG A 573 1.20 -22.17 -26.41
N ASP A 574 -0.02 -21.61 -26.52
CA ASP A 574 -0.21 -20.15 -26.53
C ASP A 574 0.16 -19.51 -25.17
N VAL A 575 0.02 -20.27 -24.09
CA VAL A 575 0.44 -19.86 -22.74
C VAL A 575 1.97 -19.89 -22.63
N GLU A 576 2.63 -20.96 -23.09
CA GLU A 576 4.11 -21.04 -23.05
C GLU A 576 4.76 -20.00 -23.98
N GLU A 577 4.28 -19.82 -25.22
CA GLU A 577 4.74 -18.74 -26.12
C GLU A 577 4.55 -17.35 -25.46
N GLY A 578 3.52 -17.19 -24.62
CA GLY A 578 3.29 -15.98 -23.85
C GLY A 578 4.27 -15.77 -22.70
N ILE A 579 4.58 -16.83 -21.94
CA ILE A 579 5.61 -16.84 -20.90
C ILE A 579 6.97 -16.50 -21.52
N GLU A 580 7.37 -17.18 -22.60
CA GLU A 580 8.59 -16.90 -23.34
C GLU A 580 8.68 -15.43 -23.77
N LEU A 581 7.59 -14.85 -24.31
CA LEU A 581 7.59 -13.47 -24.76
C LEU A 581 7.76 -12.47 -23.60
N ILE A 582 7.13 -12.73 -22.45
CA ILE A 582 7.30 -11.90 -21.24
C ILE A 582 8.73 -11.99 -20.73
N LEU A 583 9.31 -13.19 -20.63
CA LEU A 583 10.68 -13.38 -20.16
C LEU A 583 11.72 -12.77 -21.12
N LYS A 584 11.51 -12.88 -22.43
CA LYS A 584 12.27 -12.19 -23.49
C LYS A 584 12.21 -10.67 -23.36
N ASN A 585 11.06 -10.13 -22.95
CA ASN A 585 10.84 -8.69 -22.75
C ASN A 585 11.07 -8.21 -21.31
N ARG A 586 11.55 -9.05 -20.38
CA ARG A 586 11.64 -8.72 -18.94
C ARG A 586 12.41 -7.44 -18.61
N LYS A 587 13.39 -7.06 -19.44
CA LYS A 587 14.13 -5.79 -19.32
C LYS A 587 13.19 -4.58 -19.48
N TYR A 588 12.17 -4.71 -20.31
CA TYR A 588 11.27 -3.64 -20.74
C TYR A 588 9.88 -3.70 -20.07
N ILE A 589 9.69 -4.55 -19.05
CA ILE A 589 8.45 -4.66 -18.28
C ILE A 589 8.80 -4.44 -16.81
N GLY A 590 8.44 -3.28 -16.27
CA GLY A 590 8.64 -2.94 -14.85
C GLY A 590 7.72 -3.73 -13.91
N ARG A 591 6.49 -4.02 -14.33
CA ARG A 591 5.53 -4.84 -13.56
C ARG A 591 4.52 -5.57 -14.44
N LEU A 592 4.31 -6.86 -14.20
CA LEU A 592 3.08 -7.54 -14.62
C LEU A 592 1.99 -7.22 -13.60
N ALA A 593 1.10 -6.30 -13.97
CA ALA A 593 0.14 -5.69 -13.05
C ALA A 593 -1.05 -6.62 -12.76
N ASN A 594 -1.60 -7.25 -13.80
CA ASN A 594 -2.76 -8.14 -13.71
C ASN A 594 -2.60 -9.35 -14.65
N ILE A 595 -3.05 -10.53 -14.21
CA ILE A 595 -3.16 -11.76 -15.01
C ILE A 595 -4.56 -12.30 -14.77
N ASN A 596 -5.51 -11.96 -15.63
CA ASN A 596 -6.91 -12.21 -15.36
C ASN A 596 -7.35 -13.48 -16.11
N PRO A 597 -7.80 -14.54 -15.41
CA PRO A 597 -8.69 -15.53 -16.01
C PRO A 597 -9.86 -14.83 -16.73
N LEU A 598 -10.24 -15.31 -17.91
CA LEU A 598 -11.34 -14.71 -18.65
C LEU A 598 -12.64 -14.74 -17.83
N ILE A 599 -13.15 -13.57 -17.48
CA ILE A 599 -14.49 -13.35 -16.94
C ILE A 599 -15.45 -13.21 -18.11
N LEU A 600 -16.52 -14.01 -18.15
CA LEU A 600 -17.53 -13.95 -19.21
C LEU A 600 -18.56 -12.86 -18.90
N VAL A 601 -18.26 -11.63 -19.31
CA VAL A 601 -19.08 -10.43 -19.06
C VAL A 601 -20.23 -10.31 -20.06
N ASN A 602 -21.42 -9.96 -19.57
CA ASN A 602 -22.62 -9.79 -20.38
C ASN A 602 -22.51 -8.56 -21.29
N GLY A 603 -22.69 -8.76 -22.59
CA GLY A 603 -22.45 -7.76 -23.64
C GLY A 603 -21.07 -7.85 -24.31
N SER A 604 -20.17 -8.72 -23.83
CA SER A 604 -18.99 -9.15 -24.59
C SER A 604 -19.39 -9.93 -25.85
N VAL A 605 -18.48 -10.08 -26.82
CA VAL A 605 -18.75 -10.88 -28.03
C VAL A 605 -18.98 -12.35 -27.66
N TYR A 606 -18.20 -12.87 -26.70
CA TYR A 606 -18.37 -14.20 -26.13
C TYR A 606 -19.73 -14.42 -25.44
N TRP A 607 -20.33 -13.37 -24.87
CA TRP A 607 -21.71 -13.43 -24.36
C TRP A 607 -22.76 -13.36 -25.49
N ILE A 608 -22.54 -12.53 -26.51
CA ILE A 608 -23.52 -12.31 -27.57
C ILE A 608 -23.78 -13.61 -28.34
N ASP A 609 -22.71 -14.28 -28.80
CA ASP A 609 -22.78 -15.57 -29.50
C ASP A 609 -21.75 -16.55 -28.91
N PRO A 610 -22.09 -17.27 -27.82
CA PRO A 610 -21.18 -18.24 -27.22
C PRO A 610 -20.91 -19.43 -28.15
N ALA A 611 -21.91 -19.87 -28.92
CA ALA A 611 -21.82 -21.05 -29.77
C ALA A 611 -20.82 -20.85 -30.93
N ALA A 612 -20.82 -19.68 -31.59
CA ALA A 612 -19.83 -19.33 -32.60
C ALA A 612 -18.39 -19.18 -32.07
N HIS A 613 -18.23 -19.15 -30.74
CA HIS A 613 -16.94 -19.11 -30.05
C HIS A 613 -16.61 -20.41 -29.29
N ASN A 614 -17.28 -21.52 -29.62
CA ASN A 614 -17.10 -22.83 -28.98
C ASN A 614 -17.36 -22.83 -27.46
N ILE A 615 -18.13 -21.87 -26.93
CA ILE A 615 -18.52 -21.80 -25.52
C ILE A 615 -19.82 -22.58 -25.29
N VAL A 616 -19.84 -23.36 -24.21
CA VAL A 616 -21.00 -24.09 -23.69
C VAL A 616 -21.28 -23.59 -22.27
N LEU A 617 -22.53 -23.20 -22.01
CA LEU A 617 -23.04 -22.84 -20.69
C LEU A 617 -23.65 -24.08 -20.02
N LYS A 618 -23.60 -24.20 -18.68
CA LYS A 618 -24.22 -25.32 -17.94
C LYS A 618 -25.75 -25.36 -18.06
N GLU A 619 -26.39 -24.19 -18.19
CA GLU A 619 -27.83 -24.01 -18.30
C GLU A 619 -28.16 -23.14 -19.52
N PRO A 620 -29.43 -23.09 -19.98
CA PRO A 620 -29.88 -22.12 -20.98
C PRO A 620 -29.43 -20.69 -20.68
N LYS A 621 -29.08 -19.95 -21.74
CA LYS A 621 -28.51 -18.60 -21.67
C LYS A 621 -29.42 -17.65 -20.88
N GLU A 622 -30.73 -17.83 -21.01
CA GLU A 622 -31.78 -17.05 -20.39
C GLU A 622 -31.75 -17.20 -18.86
N ILE A 623 -31.66 -18.44 -18.36
CA ILE A 623 -31.62 -18.76 -16.92
C ILE A 623 -30.29 -18.30 -16.29
N MET A 624 -29.17 -18.56 -16.98
CA MET A 624 -27.85 -18.02 -16.63
C MET A 624 -27.89 -16.50 -16.46
N TYR A 625 -28.68 -15.83 -17.29
CA TYR A 625 -28.76 -14.39 -17.35
C TYR A 625 -29.72 -13.76 -16.34
N GLU A 626 -30.69 -14.52 -15.86
CA GLU A 626 -31.52 -14.17 -14.70
C GLU A 626 -30.72 -14.29 -13.40
N LYS A 627 -29.95 -15.38 -13.24
CA LYS A 627 -29.08 -15.63 -12.08
C LYS A 627 -27.89 -14.66 -11.99
N TYR A 628 -27.20 -14.42 -13.11
CA TYR A 628 -25.93 -13.70 -13.16
C TYR A 628 -26.00 -12.50 -14.13
N PRO A 629 -26.70 -11.40 -13.76
CA PRO A 629 -27.06 -10.33 -14.69
C PRO A 629 -25.87 -9.51 -15.23
N ARG A 630 -24.66 -9.59 -14.64
CA ARG A 630 -23.45 -8.87 -15.11
C ARG A 630 -22.40 -9.73 -15.80
N ALA A 631 -22.03 -10.85 -15.20
CA ALA A 631 -20.97 -11.73 -15.67
C ALA A 631 -21.15 -13.10 -15.02
N LEU A 632 -20.89 -14.16 -15.78
CA LEU A 632 -21.07 -15.53 -15.30
C LEU A 632 -19.86 -15.97 -14.45
N PRO A 633 -20.08 -16.65 -13.30
CA PRO A 633 -19.03 -17.34 -12.56
C PRO A 633 -18.22 -18.29 -13.46
N ALA A 634 -16.94 -18.47 -13.15
CA ALA A 634 -16.00 -19.11 -14.07
C ALA A 634 -16.29 -20.60 -14.34
N ASP A 635 -17.03 -21.26 -13.44
CA ASP A 635 -17.38 -22.67 -13.51
C ASP A 635 -18.69 -22.93 -14.29
N GLN A 636 -19.53 -21.91 -14.46
CA GLN A 636 -20.85 -22.02 -15.11
C GLN A 636 -20.79 -22.21 -16.62
N TRP A 637 -19.58 -22.19 -17.20
CA TRP A 637 -19.32 -22.32 -18.63
C TRP A 637 -17.92 -22.85 -18.94
N HIS A 638 -17.76 -23.46 -20.11
CA HIS A 638 -16.49 -23.93 -20.65
C HIS A 638 -16.38 -23.67 -22.15
N SER A 639 -15.18 -23.68 -22.72
CA SER A 639 -14.99 -23.87 -24.18
C SER A 639 -14.74 -25.33 -24.52
N THR A 640 -14.95 -25.73 -25.78
CA THR A 640 -14.80 -27.14 -26.23
C THR A 640 -13.63 -27.41 -27.19
N ASP A 641 -13.12 -26.41 -27.90
CA ASP A 641 -11.93 -26.53 -28.77
C ASP A 641 -10.91 -25.39 -28.50
N PRO A 642 -9.84 -25.63 -27.71
CA PRO A 642 -9.70 -26.78 -26.81
C PRO A 642 -10.69 -26.68 -25.63
N TYR A 643 -10.78 -27.76 -24.85
CA TYR A 643 -11.56 -27.76 -23.61
C TYR A 643 -10.93 -26.83 -22.57
N ILE A 644 -11.69 -25.84 -22.08
CA ILE A 644 -11.25 -24.89 -21.04
C ILE A 644 -12.43 -24.56 -20.11
N ASP A 645 -12.38 -25.01 -18.86
CA ASP A 645 -13.30 -24.64 -17.78
C ASP A 645 -12.60 -23.81 -16.68
N ALA A 646 -13.27 -23.53 -15.57
CA ALA A 646 -12.67 -22.84 -14.42
C ALA A 646 -11.34 -23.46 -13.94
N GLN A 647 -11.25 -24.78 -13.90
CA GLN A 647 -10.08 -25.48 -13.39
C GLN A 647 -8.90 -25.36 -14.37
N VAL A 648 -9.15 -25.49 -15.68
CA VAL A 648 -8.11 -25.24 -16.70
C VAL A 648 -7.65 -23.76 -16.68
N ARG A 649 -8.55 -22.80 -16.45
CA ARG A 649 -8.18 -21.38 -16.29
C ARG A 649 -7.30 -21.16 -15.06
N LYS A 650 -7.64 -21.81 -13.94
CA LYS A 650 -6.86 -21.78 -12.70
C LYS A 650 -5.48 -22.41 -12.91
N GLU A 651 -5.39 -23.63 -13.42
CA GLU A 651 -4.12 -24.32 -13.67
C GLU A 651 -3.20 -23.54 -14.63
N ARG A 652 -3.75 -22.86 -15.65
CA ARG A 652 -2.97 -21.96 -16.53
C ARG A 652 -2.49 -20.70 -15.81
N PHE A 653 -3.34 -20.08 -14.99
CA PHE A 653 -2.94 -18.93 -14.18
C PHE A 653 -1.78 -19.30 -13.25
N GLU A 654 -1.96 -20.39 -12.50
CA GLU A 654 -0.93 -20.99 -11.65
C GLU A 654 0.36 -21.24 -12.45
N ARG A 655 0.29 -21.88 -13.63
CA ARG A 655 1.46 -22.22 -14.47
C ARG A 655 2.20 -21.00 -15.05
N ILE A 656 1.49 -19.94 -15.42
CA ILE A 656 2.09 -18.66 -15.84
C ILE A 656 2.87 -18.05 -14.68
N VAL A 657 2.21 -17.96 -13.54
CA VAL A 657 2.76 -17.34 -12.35
C VAL A 657 3.95 -18.14 -11.80
N LEU A 658 3.92 -19.49 -11.94
CA LEU A 658 5.05 -20.41 -11.72
C LEU A 658 6.26 -19.89 -12.50
N ALA A 659 6.20 -19.93 -13.83
CA ALA A 659 7.35 -19.71 -14.69
C ALA A 659 7.90 -18.27 -14.61
N LEU A 660 7.04 -17.29 -14.34
CA LEU A 660 7.46 -15.89 -14.16
C LEU A 660 8.16 -15.67 -12.82
N HIS A 661 7.62 -16.18 -11.71
CA HIS A 661 8.29 -16.12 -10.41
C HIS A 661 9.65 -16.84 -10.45
N ASP A 662 9.68 -18.05 -11.01
CA ASP A 662 10.85 -18.91 -11.12
C ASP A 662 12.00 -18.25 -11.92
N ALA A 663 11.65 -17.40 -12.88
CA ALA A 663 12.60 -16.61 -13.67
C ALA A 663 13.00 -15.27 -13.03
N GLY A 664 12.57 -14.99 -11.79
CA GLY A 664 12.85 -13.76 -11.06
C GLY A 664 12.08 -12.53 -11.55
N PHE A 665 10.90 -12.73 -12.15
CA PHE A 665 10.09 -11.64 -12.71
C PHE A 665 9.24 -10.94 -11.64
N HIS A 666 9.11 -9.62 -11.72
CA HIS A 666 8.30 -8.84 -10.77
C HIS A 666 6.80 -8.86 -11.14
N VAL A 667 6.02 -9.67 -10.40
CA VAL A 667 4.56 -9.76 -10.50
C VAL A 667 3.86 -8.95 -9.40
N GLY A 668 2.63 -8.49 -9.67
CA GLY A 668 1.83 -7.68 -8.74
C GLY A 668 1.32 -8.40 -7.48
N ALA A 669 0.84 -7.65 -6.48
CA ALA A 669 0.51 -8.16 -5.13
C ALA A 669 -0.60 -9.24 -5.09
N TRP A 670 -1.56 -9.22 -6.01
CA TRP A 670 -2.54 -10.31 -6.13
C TRP A 670 -1.93 -11.57 -6.75
N ALA A 671 -1.09 -11.40 -7.79
CA ALA A 671 -0.28 -12.50 -8.32
C ALA A 671 0.73 -13.03 -7.28
N ASN A 672 1.16 -12.22 -6.29
CA ASN A 672 1.95 -12.71 -5.14
C ASN A 672 1.12 -13.53 -4.12
N ARG A 673 -0.20 -13.34 -4.05
CA ARG A 673 -1.09 -14.13 -3.17
C ARG A 673 -1.63 -15.41 -3.81
N VAL A 674 -1.84 -15.45 -5.13
CA VAL A 674 -2.06 -16.74 -5.82
C VAL A 674 -0.73 -17.39 -6.23
N ILE A 675 0.38 -16.63 -6.24
CA ILE A 675 1.68 -17.21 -5.89
C ILE A 675 1.50 -17.99 -4.61
N GLU A 676 0.80 -17.55 -3.56
CA GLU A 676 0.60 -18.25 -2.28
C GLU A 676 -0.48 -19.38 -2.24
N ASP A 677 -1.00 -19.84 -3.39
CA ASP A 677 -2.03 -20.91 -3.49
C ASP A 677 -1.65 -22.20 -4.32
N VAL A 678 -0.34 -22.46 -4.60
CA VAL A 678 0.36 -23.73 -5.11
C VAL A 678 1.74 -24.36 -4.51
N LYS A 679 2.35 -24.01 -3.30
CA LYS A 679 2.92 -24.53 -1.89
C LYS A 679 2.18 -24.52 -0.36
N PHE A 680 0.97 -24.84 0.30
CA PHE A 680 -0.56 -25.23 0.39
C PHE A 680 -1.41 -26.47 -0.18
N ASN A 681 -1.95 -26.53 -1.41
CA ASN A 681 -2.66 -27.61 -2.13
C ASN A 681 -1.81 -28.76 -2.76
N ARG A 682 -0.97 -28.53 -3.80
CA ARG A 682 -0.26 -29.59 -4.59
C ARG A 682 0.68 -30.58 -3.83
N ASP A 683 0.97 -30.42 -2.53
CA ASP A 683 1.65 -31.43 -1.67
C ASP A 683 0.67 -32.18 -0.73
N LYS A 684 -0.55 -31.68 -0.51
CA LYS A 684 -1.68 -32.50 0.01
C LYS A 684 -1.95 -33.64 -0.97
N ALA A 685 -2.00 -33.32 -2.27
CA ALA A 685 -2.16 -34.32 -3.34
C ALA A 685 -1.02 -35.37 -3.38
N ARG A 686 0.17 -35.02 -2.87
CA ARG A 686 1.38 -35.85 -2.93
C ARG A 686 1.52 -36.85 -1.77
N THR A 687 0.73 -36.70 -0.70
CA THR A 687 0.82 -37.53 0.51
C THR A 687 -0.24 -38.64 0.61
N GLY A 688 -1.20 -38.70 -0.32
CA GLY A 688 -2.03 -39.88 -0.55
C GLY A 688 -3.17 -40.14 0.46
N THR A 689 -3.45 -39.20 1.37
CA THR A 689 -4.50 -39.36 2.38
C THR A 689 -5.86 -38.97 1.81
N SER A 690 -6.70 -39.95 1.45
CA SER A 690 -8.09 -39.71 1.04
C SER A 690 -8.98 -39.44 2.27
N GLY A 691 -9.53 -38.23 2.33
CA GLY A 691 -10.52 -37.80 3.32
C GLY A 691 -11.54 -36.88 2.65
N THR A 692 -12.77 -36.87 3.15
CA THR A 692 -13.94 -36.19 2.55
C THR A 692 -13.66 -34.74 2.18
N SER A 693 -13.97 -34.38 0.93
CA SER A 693 -13.82 -33.02 0.39
C SER A 693 -14.74 -32.02 1.09
N ILE A 694 -14.17 -30.91 1.54
CA ILE A 694 -14.89 -29.67 1.78
C ILE A 694 -14.59 -28.76 0.59
N SER A 695 -15.62 -28.37 -0.15
CA SER A 695 -15.54 -27.40 -1.25
C SER A 695 -15.43 -25.99 -0.69
N ALA A 696 -14.38 -25.25 -1.07
CA ALA A 696 -14.20 -23.84 -0.73
C ALA A 696 -13.33 -23.16 -1.80
N GLY A 697 -13.67 -21.92 -2.17
CA GLY A 697 -12.95 -21.14 -3.19
C GLY A 697 -13.52 -21.24 -4.60
N GLU A 698 -14.85 -21.18 -4.74
CA GLU A 698 -15.52 -21.03 -6.04
C GLU A 698 -15.39 -19.58 -6.57
N PHE A 699 -15.27 -19.43 -7.88
CA PHE A 699 -15.18 -18.13 -8.57
C PHE A 699 -16.58 -17.49 -8.76
N GLU A 700 -17.36 -17.38 -7.68
CA GLU A 700 -18.71 -16.81 -7.72
C GLU A 700 -18.71 -15.28 -7.62
N ILE A 701 -19.25 -14.64 -8.66
CA ILE A 701 -19.89 -13.33 -8.53
C ILE A 701 -21.33 -13.61 -8.07
N ALA A 702 -21.72 -13.07 -6.92
CA ALA A 702 -22.91 -13.46 -6.16
C ALA A 702 -24.19 -13.64 -7.02
N GLY A 703 -24.65 -14.89 -7.11
CA GLY A 703 -26.03 -15.24 -7.46
C GLY A 703 -26.89 -15.33 -6.19
N VAL A 704 -28.20 -15.10 -6.32
CA VAL A 704 -29.14 -15.22 -5.20
C VAL A 704 -29.71 -16.64 -5.15
N ASN A 705 -29.47 -17.35 -4.06
CA ASN A 705 -30.17 -18.61 -3.75
C ASN A 705 -31.46 -18.36 -2.94
N GLU A 706 -32.37 -19.32 -3.00
CA GLU A 706 -33.80 -19.10 -2.80
C GLU A 706 -34.24 -18.97 -1.34
N LEU A 707 -35.41 -18.34 -1.14
CA LEU A 707 -36.09 -18.25 0.15
C LEU A 707 -36.96 -19.50 0.35
N ASP A 708 -36.73 -20.25 1.43
CA ASP A 708 -37.60 -21.36 1.83
C ASP A 708 -39.05 -20.88 2.05
N VAL A 709 -39.95 -21.32 1.17
CA VAL A 709 -41.39 -21.15 1.35
C VAL A 709 -41.89 -22.24 2.30
N VAL A 710 -42.27 -21.86 3.51
CA VAL A 710 -42.90 -22.77 4.47
C VAL A 710 -44.30 -23.14 3.98
N SER A 711 -44.42 -24.30 3.34
CA SER A 711 -45.69 -25.00 3.09
C SER A 711 -45.75 -26.29 3.91
N ASN A 712 -46.83 -26.45 4.69
CA ASN A 712 -47.17 -27.72 5.32
C ASN A 712 -47.72 -28.73 4.28
N ASP A 713 -47.97 -29.95 4.77
CA ASP A 713 -48.73 -31.04 4.14
C ASP A 713 -47.99 -31.78 3.00
N SER A 714 -48.04 -33.12 2.84
CA SER A 714 -48.20 -34.29 3.76
C SER A 714 -48.12 -35.59 2.92
N GLU A 715 -47.73 -36.73 3.51
CA GLU A 715 -47.91 -38.12 3.00
C GLU A 715 -47.05 -38.53 1.76
N GLU A 716 -46.18 -39.55 1.87
CA GLU A 716 -46.32 -40.96 1.35
C GLU A 716 -45.88 -41.17 -0.12
N GLU A 717 -45.24 -42.28 -0.58
CA GLU A 717 -44.55 -43.41 0.09
C GLU A 717 -43.56 -44.13 -0.89
N THR A 718 -42.66 -44.98 -0.36
CA THR A 718 -42.01 -46.18 -0.99
C THR A 718 -41.02 -46.12 -2.18
N ALA A 719 -39.87 -46.83 -1.95
CA ALA A 719 -39.21 -47.81 -2.86
C ALA A 719 -38.51 -47.36 -4.18
N LEU A 720 -37.61 -48.16 -4.79
CA LEU A 720 -36.42 -48.95 -4.35
C LEU A 720 -35.85 -49.67 -5.60
N GLU A 721 -34.52 -49.82 -5.69
CA GLU A 721 -33.81 -50.77 -6.60
C GLU A 721 -33.95 -50.58 -8.15
N ALA A 722 -33.08 -51.11 -9.02
CA ALA A 722 -31.64 -51.44 -8.93
C ALA A 722 -31.05 -51.80 -10.32
N SER A 723 -29.73 -52.05 -10.34
CA SER A 723 -29.00 -52.95 -11.26
C SER A 723 -28.41 -52.39 -12.56
N SER A 724 -27.51 -53.19 -13.15
CA SER A 724 -26.66 -52.89 -14.31
C SER A 724 -26.29 -54.19 -15.03
N GLN A 725 -25.88 -54.13 -16.31
CA GLN A 725 -24.95 -55.10 -16.94
C GLN A 725 -24.42 -54.68 -18.33
N ARG A 726 -23.63 -55.54 -19.00
CA ARG A 726 -22.64 -55.19 -20.04
C ARG A 726 -22.80 -55.94 -21.38
N ALA A 727 -22.68 -55.21 -22.50
CA ALA A 727 -22.04 -55.62 -23.78
C ALA A 727 -22.62 -56.88 -24.53
N PRO A 728 -22.09 -57.34 -25.71
CA PRO A 728 -21.05 -56.77 -26.60
C PRO A 728 -21.33 -56.75 -28.14
N ILE A 729 -20.61 -55.85 -28.85
CA ILE A 729 -19.93 -55.95 -30.18
C ILE A 729 -20.54 -56.80 -31.33
N THR A 730 -20.78 -56.17 -32.50
CA THR A 730 -20.51 -56.64 -33.90
C THR A 730 -21.01 -55.60 -34.94
N ASN A 731 -20.66 -55.55 -36.25
CA ASN A 731 -19.39 -55.76 -37.00
C ASN A 731 -19.52 -55.26 -38.48
N LEU A 732 -18.41 -55.23 -39.24
CA LEU A 732 -18.25 -55.15 -40.72
C LEU A 732 -18.35 -53.81 -41.48
N SER A 733 -17.75 -53.79 -42.68
CA SER A 733 -17.30 -52.63 -43.53
C SER A 733 -17.43 -53.02 -45.03
N PRO A 734 -16.73 -52.48 -46.09
CA PRO A 734 -15.79 -51.34 -46.23
C PRO A 734 -15.90 -50.50 -47.57
N SER A 735 -14.84 -49.72 -47.88
CA SER A 735 -14.35 -49.25 -49.22
C SER A 735 -14.73 -47.80 -49.66
N ARG A 736 -13.96 -47.03 -50.48
CA ARG A 736 -12.57 -47.07 -51.04
C ARG A 736 -12.25 -45.69 -51.71
N THR A 737 -11.04 -45.22 -52.06
CA THR A 737 -9.62 -45.70 -51.93
C THR A 737 -8.74 -44.59 -51.27
N ALA A 738 -7.58 -44.02 -51.69
CA ALA A 738 -6.59 -44.13 -52.79
C ALA A 738 -5.16 -43.71 -52.30
N LYS A 739 -4.12 -43.73 -53.16
CA LYS A 739 -2.68 -43.35 -52.88
C LYS A 739 -1.89 -43.23 -54.23
N PRO A 740 -0.63 -42.70 -54.33
CA PRO A 740 0.61 -43.43 -53.95
C PRO A 740 1.87 -42.58 -53.54
N LEU A 741 3.03 -43.25 -53.42
CA LEU A 741 4.35 -42.82 -52.87
C LEU A 741 5.48 -42.79 -53.95
N PRO A 742 6.74 -42.39 -53.64
CA PRO A 742 7.79 -43.24 -52.99
C PRO A 742 8.43 -42.58 -51.73
N MET A 743 9.25 -43.18 -50.83
CA MET A 743 9.94 -44.50 -50.64
C MET A 743 11.48 -44.56 -50.91
N LEU A 744 12.18 -45.45 -50.17
CA LEU A 744 13.64 -45.82 -50.14
C LEU A 744 14.57 -44.96 -49.24
N GLN A 745 15.49 -45.51 -48.42
CA GLN A 745 15.62 -46.87 -47.83
C GLN A 745 16.49 -46.85 -46.52
N GLU A 746 16.63 -47.99 -45.83
CA GLU A 746 17.02 -48.13 -44.41
C GLU A 746 18.48 -48.55 -44.12
N ALA A 747 18.93 -48.37 -42.87
CA ALA A 747 19.98 -49.17 -42.21
C ALA A 747 19.83 -49.12 -40.67
N ASN A 748 20.08 -50.24 -39.97
CA ASN A 748 19.92 -50.39 -38.49
C ASN A 748 21.26 -50.43 -37.76
N VAL A 749 21.30 -49.99 -36.48
CA VAL A 749 22.00 -50.62 -35.33
C VAL A 749 21.21 -50.30 -34.04
N GLU A 750 21.33 -51.15 -33.01
CA GLU A 750 20.59 -51.18 -31.75
C GLU A 750 21.17 -50.26 -30.65
N SER A 751 20.35 -49.69 -29.76
CA SER A 751 20.35 -49.99 -28.31
C SER A 751 19.35 -49.17 -27.45
N GLU A 752 18.93 -49.78 -26.34
CA GLU A 752 18.52 -49.23 -25.02
C GLU A 752 17.50 -48.07 -24.83
N HIS A 753 16.50 -48.39 -23.99
CA HIS A 753 15.88 -47.59 -22.91
C HIS A 753 14.93 -46.37 -23.17
N ALA A 754 13.76 -46.49 -22.51
CA ALA A 754 13.05 -45.48 -21.70
C ALA A 754 12.16 -44.37 -22.33
N VAL A 755 10.88 -44.40 -21.89
CA VAL A 755 10.07 -43.26 -21.38
C VAL A 755 9.73 -42.08 -22.32
N THR A 756 8.48 -42.05 -22.78
CA THR A 756 7.65 -40.81 -22.83
C THR A 756 7.17 -40.46 -21.41
N PRO A 757 6.96 -39.17 -21.02
CA PRO A 757 6.57 -38.00 -21.83
C PRO A 757 7.77 -37.04 -22.07
N ALA A 758 7.73 -35.96 -22.87
CA ALA A 758 6.77 -34.86 -23.02
C ALA A 758 6.69 -33.91 -21.80
N ALA A 759 6.49 -32.61 -22.08
CA ALA A 759 6.60 -31.46 -21.16
C ALA A 759 8.03 -31.23 -20.61
N GLU A 760 8.56 -30.01 -20.43
CA GLU A 760 7.97 -28.71 -20.01
C GLU A 760 7.56 -28.67 -18.51
N PRO A 761 7.84 -27.55 -17.79
CA PRO A 761 9.24 -27.17 -17.60
C PRO A 761 9.75 -27.13 -16.14
N PRO A 762 9.51 -26.08 -15.31
CA PRO A 762 10.39 -25.79 -14.18
C PRO A 762 9.90 -26.37 -12.84
N LEU A 763 10.78 -26.30 -11.84
CA LEU A 763 10.42 -26.39 -10.43
C LEU A 763 11.21 -25.37 -9.58
N PHE A 764 10.74 -24.12 -9.58
CA PHE A 764 10.44 -23.47 -8.32
C PHE A 764 8.91 -23.33 -8.19
N GLY A 765 8.45 -22.20 -7.68
CA GLY A 765 7.07 -21.74 -7.56
C GLY A 765 7.06 -20.43 -6.76
N VAL A 766 6.02 -19.61 -6.79
CA VAL A 766 4.63 -20.01 -6.50
C VAL A 766 4.57 -20.88 -5.25
N ALA A 767 4.29 -20.21 -4.15
CA ALA A 767 3.77 -20.58 -2.83
C ALA A 767 2.35 -21.28 -2.86
N GLY A 768 1.72 -21.88 -1.79
CA GLY A 768 0.44 -22.76 -1.71
C GLY A 768 -0.05 -24.27 -2.22
N GLN A 769 0.38 -25.62 -2.41
CA GLN A 769 1.34 -26.85 -2.12
C GLN A 769 1.84 -27.34 -0.72
N ALA A 770 0.96 -27.98 0.08
CA ALA A 770 0.95 -28.11 1.55
C ALA A 770 2.25 -27.78 2.30
N PRO A 771 2.34 -26.65 3.06
CA PRO A 771 3.55 -26.13 3.73
C PRO A 771 4.58 -27.21 3.98
N ARG A 772 5.49 -27.40 3.01
CA ARG A 772 6.07 -28.72 2.86
C ARG A 772 7.17 -28.89 3.86
N MET A 773 7.08 -29.89 4.73
CA MET A 773 8.20 -30.26 5.58
C MET A 773 9.35 -30.70 4.69
N VAL A 774 10.38 -29.85 4.59
CA VAL A 774 11.56 -30.07 3.75
C VAL A 774 12.54 -30.99 4.44
N ARG A 775 12.88 -30.65 5.69
CA ARG A 775 13.96 -31.26 6.45
C ARG A 775 13.55 -31.27 7.92
N LYS A 776 13.67 -32.41 8.59
CA LYS A 776 13.41 -32.51 10.03
C LYS A 776 14.73 -32.72 10.76
N MET A 777 14.99 -31.92 11.78
CA MET A 777 16.21 -31.92 12.59
C MET A 777 15.84 -32.13 14.07
N ASP A 778 16.80 -32.53 14.88
CA ASP A 778 16.60 -32.91 16.30
C ASP A 778 15.88 -31.85 17.14
N THR A 779 16.04 -30.57 16.80
CA THR A 779 15.48 -29.42 17.54
C THR A 779 14.44 -28.61 16.76
N HIS A 780 14.41 -28.70 15.44
CA HIS A 780 13.59 -27.87 14.55
C HIS A 780 13.05 -28.66 13.35
N THR A 781 11.86 -28.32 12.88
CA THR A 781 11.31 -28.80 11.61
C THR A 781 11.41 -27.67 10.59
N ILE A 782 12.10 -27.88 9.46
CA ILE A 782 12.18 -26.93 8.34
C ILE A 782 11.03 -27.19 7.39
N ILE A 783 10.33 -26.12 7.04
CA ILE A 783 9.07 -26.16 6.29
C ILE A 783 9.13 -25.10 5.19
N PHE A 784 9.18 -25.52 3.93
CA PHE A 784 9.08 -24.62 2.78
C PHE A 784 7.62 -24.38 2.47
N HIS A 785 7.05 -23.48 3.25
CA HIS A 785 5.84 -22.78 2.86
C HIS A 785 6.29 -21.60 2.00
N ASP A 786 5.63 -21.41 0.90
CA ASP A 786 5.48 -20.08 0.35
C ASP A 786 6.74 -19.34 -0.16
N GLY A 787 7.72 -20.10 -0.64
CA GLY A 787 8.95 -19.53 -1.18
C GLY A 787 9.97 -19.15 -0.09
N TRP A 788 9.67 -19.47 1.17
CA TRP A 788 10.55 -19.27 2.31
C TRP A 788 10.68 -20.56 3.09
N TYR A 789 11.88 -20.84 3.57
CA TYR A 789 12.15 -21.98 4.42
C TYR A 789 11.99 -21.53 5.87
N TYR A 790 11.00 -22.11 6.56
CA TYR A 790 10.63 -21.78 7.93
C TYR A 790 11.17 -22.81 8.93
N ALA A 791 11.92 -22.38 9.94
CA ALA A 791 12.41 -23.25 11.01
C ALA A 791 11.47 -23.20 12.21
N VAL A 792 10.72 -24.28 12.45
CA VAL A 792 9.77 -24.39 13.56
C VAL A 792 10.39 -25.18 14.71
N PRO A 793 10.63 -24.58 15.90
CA PRO A 793 11.11 -25.30 17.08
C PRO A 793 10.21 -26.49 17.43
N ALA A 794 10.79 -27.68 17.58
CA ALA A 794 10.05 -28.92 17.85
C ALA A 794 9.30 -28.91 19.21
N ALA A 795 9.64 -27.96 20.09
CA ALA A 795 8.97 -27.74 21.37
C ALA A 795 7.62 -26.98 21.27
N LEU A 796 7.32 -26.32 20.14
CA LEU A 796 6.02 -25.67 19.91
C LEU A 796 4.91 -26.68 19.53
N GLY A 797 5.24 -27.95 19.33
CA GLY A 797 4.27 -28.99 18.95
C GLY A 797 3.80 -28.84 17.50
N SER A 798 2.51 -29.12 17.26
CA SER A 798 1.87 -28.96 15.96
C SER A 798 1.40 -27.50 15.78
N VAL A 799 2.33 -26.64 15.37
CA VAL A 799 1.99 -25.28 14.90
C VAL A 799 1.21 -25.41 13.59
N ASP A 800 0.11 -24.69 13.44
CA ASP A 800 -0.59 -24.62 12.15
C ASP A 800 0.24 -23.78 11.18
N VAL A 801 1.04 -24.50 10.41
CA VAL A 801 1.87 -23.97 9.32
C VAL A 801 1.06 -23.27 8.23
N THR A 802 -0.26 -23.45 8.17
CA THR A 802 -1.15 -22.83 7.17
C THR A 802 -1.82 -21.55 7.65
N SER A 803 -1.66 -21.20 8.94
CA SER A 803 -2.20 -19.98 9.54
C SER A 803 -1.43 -18.74 9.10
N GLN A 804 -2.12 -17.62 8.90
CA GLN A 804 -1.48 -16.33 8.59
C GLN A 804 -0.60 -15.79 9.74
N GLU A 805 -0.74 -16.31 10.97
CA GLU A 805 0.16 -16.02 12.09
C GLU A 805 1.43 -16.89 12.10
N PHE A 806 1.52 -17.92 11.26
CA PHE A 806 2.68 -18.82 11.24
C PHE A 806 4.01 -18.11 10.92
N PRO A 807 4.12 -17.22 9.91
CA PRO A 807 5.37 -16.52 9.60
C PRO A 807 5.84 -15.55 10.69
N THR A 808 4.95 -15.19 11.62
CA THR A 808 5.17 -14.20 12.69
C THR A 808 5.16 -14.83 14.09
N SER A 809 4.93 -16.14 14.21
CA SER A 809 4.83 -16.85 15.47
C SER A 809 6.16 -16.88 16.24
N THR A 810 6.09 -16.54 17.53
CA THR A 810 7.27 -16.37 18.41
C THR A 810 8.15 -17.62 18.46
N GLY A 811 9.36 -17.51 17.88
CA GLY A 811 10.38 -18.57 17.86
C GLY A 811 10.62 -19.22 16.49
N ILE A 812 9.84 -18.88 15.46
CA ILE A 812 10.01 -19.42 14.10
C ILE A 812 10.97 -18.54 13.29
N LEU A 813 11.93 -19.15 12.60
CA LEU A 813 12.85 -18.45 11.69
C LEU A 813 12.35 -18.56 10.23
N ARG A 814 12.69 -17.61 9.36
CA ARG A 814 12.29 -17.55 7.94
C ARG A 814 13.47 -17.10 7.07
N CYS A 815 13.89 -17.92 6.10
CA CYS A 815 14.97 -17.56 5.15
C CYS A 815 14.59 -17.90 3.68
N PRO A 816 15.18 -17.23 2.67
CA PRO A 816 14.82 -17.45 1.26
C PRO A 816 15.14 -18.87 0.74
N THR A 817 16.28 -19.43 1.11
CA THR A 817 16.73 -20.76 0.65
C THR A 817 16.84 -21.78 1.78
N GLU A 818 16.88 -23.07 1.41
CA GLU A 818 17.09 -24.16 2.38
C GLU A 818 18.42 -24.01 3.09
N GLU A 819 19.48 -23.71 2.33
CA GLU A 819 20.84 -23.61 2.83
C GLU A 819 21.05 -22.37 3.72
N GLU A 820 20.24 -21.31 3.55
CA GLU A 820 20.20 -20.19 4.48
C GLU A 820 19.45 -20.53 5.77
N VAL A 821 18.30 -21.22 5.75
CA VAL A 821 17.62 -21.58 7.01
C VAL A 821 18.34 -22.72 7.73
N VAL A 822 18.88 -23.70 7.00
CA VAL A 822 19.80 -24.71 7.53
C VAL A 822 21.04 -24.02 8.06
N GLY A 823 21.59 -23.04 7.34
CA GLY A 823 22.68 -22.18 7.79
C GLY A 823 22.35 -21.50 9.11
N ALA A 824 21.17 -20.89 9.24
CA ALA A 824 20.69 -20.19 10.43
C ALA A 824 20.37 -21.15 11.60
N ILE A 825 19.82 -22.35 11.35
CA ILE A 825 19.62 -23.38 12.40
C ILE A 825 20.97 -23.97 12.81
N GLU A 826 21.86 -24.27 11.89
CA GLU A 826 23.19 -24.80 12.18
C GLU A 826 24.12 -23.72 12.74
N GLU A 827 23.86 -22.43 12.52
CA GLU A 827 24.54 -21.30 13.17
C GLU A 827 23.96 -21.01 14.56
N SER A 828 22.64 -21.01 14.72
CA SER A 828 21.95 -21.04 16.02
C SER A 828 22.33 -22.27 16.85
N ALA A 829 22.59 -23.40 16.19
CA ALA A 829 23.16 -24.62 16.77
C ALA A 829 24.70 -24.67 16.72
N ARG A 830 25.41 -23.70 16.15
CA ARG A 830 26.82 -23.41 16.50
C ARG A 830 26.88 -22.42 17.66
N TRP A 831 25.79 -21.71 17.95
CA TRP A 831 25.59 -20.91 19.16
C TRP A 831 25.28 -21.83 20.35
N ALA A 832 24.16 -22.55 20.30
CA ALA A 832 23.73 -23.53 21.31
C ALA A 832 24.62 -24.79 21.32
N ASN A 833 24.77 -25.45 20.17
CA ASN A 833 25.60 -26.64 20.02
C ASN A 833 27.03 -26.34 19.52
N SER A 834 27.58 -25.17 19.90
CA SER A 834 29.02 -25.06 20.24
C SER A 834 29.45 -26.09 21.30
N ARG A 835 28.47 -26.79 21.91
CA ARG A 835 28.60 -27.80 22.97
C ARG A 835 27.92 -29.14 22.66
N GLY A 836 27.21 -29.29 21.54
CA GLY A 836 26.54 -30.54 21.11
C GLY A 836 25.31 -31.00 21.93
N HIS A 837 24.83 -32.21 21.58
CA HIS A 837 23.88 -33.10 22.29
C HIS A 837 22.35 -33.05 21.98
N TYR A 838 21.97 -33.81 20.94
CA TYR A 838 21.18 -35.06 20.98
C TYR A 838 19.91 -35.23 21.88
N ASP A 839 18.81 -35.62 21.23
CA ASP A 839 17.71 -36.55 21.63
C ASP A 839 17.12 -36.52 23.07
N ASP A 840 15.86 -36.05 23.21
CA ASP A 840 14.94 -36.60 24.25
C ASP A 840 13.41 -36.31 24.12
N GLN A 841 12.87 -35.94 22.94
CA GLN A 841 11.41 -35.68 22.82
C GLN A 841 10.53 -36.90 23.17
N LYS A 842 11.09 -38.11 23.13
CA LYS A 842 10.43 -39.35 23.56
C LYS A 842 10.16 -39.37 25.07
N LYS A 843 10.93 -38.65 25.90
CA LYS A 843 10.65 -38.42 27.33
C LYS A 843 9.73 -37.23 27.58
N GLN A 844 9.73 -36.20 26.73
CA GLN A 844 8.75 -35.09 26.84
C GLN A 844 7.31 -35.57 26.61
N ARG A 845 7.10 -36.62 25.80
CA ARG A 845 5.80 -37.31 25.69
C ARG A 845 5.41 -38.14 26.93
N ALA A 846 6.28 -38.26 27.94
CA ALA A 846 6.01 -39.00 29.18
C ALA A 846 5.64 -38.11 30.38
N SER A 847 5.68 -36.77 30.24
CA SER A 847 5.45 -35.82 31.35
C SER A 847 4.11 -35.05 31.31
N GLY A 848 3.24 -35.31 30.33
CA GLY A 848 1.79 -35.04 30.43
C GLY A 848 1.34 -33.59 30.67
N SER A 849 1.80 -32.62 29.91
CA SER A 849 1.41 -31.20 30.08
C SER A 849 0.97 -30.51 28.77
N TYR A 850 -0.31 -30.62 28.42
CA TYR A 850 -1.28 -29.51 28.51
C TYR A 850 -2.70 -30.00 28.17
N LEU A 851 -3.72 -29.40 28.81
CA LEU A 851 -5.15 -29.67 28.61
C LEU A 851 -5.89 -28.37 28.24
N ARG A 852 -7.12 -28.50 27.73
CA ARG A 852 -7.98 -27.39 27.26
C ARG A 852 -9.20 -27.25 28.18
N VAL A 853 -9.65 -25.99 28.34
CA VAL A 853 -11.03 -25.57 28.68
C VAL A 853 -11.53 -25.86 30.11
N ASP A 854 -12.17 -24.83 30.67
CA ASP A 854 -13.07 -24.77 31.84
C ASP A 854 -12.68 -25.45 33.15
N SER A 855 -12.05 -24.67 34.04
CA SER A 855 -12.18 -24.82 35.50
C SER A 855 -11.99 -23.48 36.20
N VAL A 856 -12.98 -23.05 36.97
CA VAL A 856 -12.92 -21.83 37.79
C VAL A 856 -12.25 -22.14 39.12
N GLY A 857 -11.25 -21.34 39.50
CA GLY A 857 -10.74 -21.25 40.87
C GLY A 857 -9.42 -21.98 41.14
N GLU A 858 -8.31 -21.24 41.11
CA GLU A 858 -7.45 -20.95 42.28
C GLU A 858 -6.24 -20.11 41.82
N MET A 859 -5.72 -19.22 42.67
CA MET A 859 -4.57 -18.36 42.35
C MET A 859 -3.27 -18.90 42.95
N PRO A 860 -2.18 -18.93 42.15
CA PRO A 860 -0.82 -18.84 42.67
C PRO A 860 -0.08 -17.57 42.18
N GLU A 861 0.48 -16.90 43.18
CA GLU A 861 1.31 -15.69 43.22
C GLU A 861 2.19 -15.28 42.00
N SER A 862 2.20 -13.96 41.76
CA SER A 862 3.36 -13.18 41.24
C SER A 862 3.74 -13.29 39.75
N VAL A 863 2.86 -12.81 38.87
CA VAL A 863 3.29 -12.32 37.54
C VAL A 863 4.32 -11.20 37.73
N LYS A 864 5.56 -11.39 37.26
CA LYS A 864 6.52 -10.30 37.11
C LYS A 864 6.12 -9.39 35.96
N ILE A 865 5.47 -8.29 36.31
CA ILE A 865 5.11 -7.19 35.41
C ILE A 865 6.35 -6.77 34.61
N ALA A 866 6.26 -6.81 33.27
CA ALA A 866 7.26 -6.19 32.41
C ALA A 866 7.25 -4.66 32.66
N ASN A 867 8.43 -4.06 32.83
CA ASN A 867 8.54 -2.63 33.15
C ASN A 867 7.77 -1.79 32.12
N LYS A 868 6.81 -0.95 32.57
CA LYS A 868 6.10 -0.01 31.69
C LYS A 868 7.14 0.76 30.85
N PRO A 869 7.02 0.86 29.51
CA PRO A 869 7.92 1.72 28.74
C PRO A 869 7.83 3.16 29.27
N ARG A 870 8.97 3.83 29.41
CA ARG A 870 8.98 5.24 29.84
C ARG A 870 8.58 6.09 28.64
N ILE A 871 7.51 6.85 28.80
CA ILE A 871 7.07 7.79 27.77
C ILE A 871 7.89 9.08 27.92
N LEU A 872 8.56 9.45 26.84
CA LEU A 872 9.27 10.72 26.72
C LEU A 872 8.48 11.66 25.80
N ARG A 873 8.58 12.97 26.04
CA ARG A 873 7.91 14.00 25.24
C ARG A 873 8.93 14.92 24.58
N PHE A 874 8.78 15.16 23.27
CA PHE A 874 9.56 16.12 22.50
C PHE A 874 8.60 17.03 21.72
N GLY A 875 8.52 18.31 22.09
CA GLY A 875 7.53 19.25 21.54
C GLY A 875 6.09 18.78 21.81
N LYS A 876 5.38 18.35 20.75
CA LYS A 876 4.04 17.73 20.79
C LYS A 876 4.06 16.20 20.66
N MET A 877 5.21 15.58 20.41
CA MET A 877 5.35 14.14 20.14
C MET A 877 5.61 13.35 21.41
N HIS A 878 4.90 12.23 21.57
CA HIS A 878 5.12 11.24 22.63
C HIS A 878 5.88 10.02 22.07
N ILE A 879 6.83 9.51 22.84
CA ILE A 879 7.79 8.50 22.39
C ILE A 879 7.97 7.45 23.47
N ALA A 880 7.59 6.21 23.19
CA ALA A 880 7.79 5.08 24.08
C ALA A 880 9.23 4.55 23.97
N VAL A 881 9.88 4.37 25.12
CA VAL A 881 11.26 3.84 25.22
C VAL A 881 11.33 2.78 26.31
N ASP A 882 12.08 1.70 26.08
CA ASP A 882 12.37 0.69 27.10
C ASP A 882 13.18 1.30 28.27
N GLN A 883 12.70 1.08 29.50
CA GLN A 883 13.39 1.53 30.71
C GLN A 883 14.81 0.95 30.82
N ASP A 884 15.07 -0.27 30.34
CA ASP A 884 16.40 -0.88 30.38
C ASP A 884 17.42 -0.15 29.48
N VAL A 885 16.96 0.64 28.50
CA VAL A 885 17.81 1.49 27.67
C VAL A 885 18.09 2.85 28.33
N LEU A 886 17.15 3.36 29.14
CA LEU A 886 17.28 4.64 29.83
C LEU A 886 17.99 4.58 31.21
N LYS A 887 18.33 3.38 31.71
CA LYS A 887 19.01 3.20 33.02
C LYS A 887 20.42 3.80 33.07
N ASP A 888 21.14 3.79 31.94
CA ASP A 888 22.31 4.64 31.72
C ASP A 888 22.65 4.68 30.21
N PRO A 889 22.10 5.64 29.44
CA PRO A 889 22.37 5.73 28.01
C PRO A 889 23.76 6.30 27.67
N PHE A 890 24.53 6.82 28.64
CA PHE A 890 25.83 7.45 28.41
C PHE A 890 27.03 6.57 28.79
N LYS A 891 26.84 5.55 29.65
CA LYS A 891 27.77 4.44 29.76
C LYS A 891 27.87 3.73 28.41
N ARG A 892 29.07 3.74 27.81
CA ARG A 892 29.45 2.72 26.82
C ARG A 892 29.17 1.35 27.46
N ARG A 893 28.30 0.54 26.84
CA ARG A 893 28.02 -0.83 27.28
C ARG A 893 29.33 -1.64 27.21
N SER A 894 29.99 -1.83 28.36
CA SER A 894 31.06 -2.82 28.49
C SER A 894 30.44 -4.21 28.37
N TRP A 895 31.05 -5.06 27.57
CA TRP A 895 30.47 -6.33 27.10
C TRP A 895 30.52 -7.47 28.16
N VAL A 896 30.52 -7.13 29.46
CA VAL A 896 31.05 -8.01 30.52
C VAL A 896 30.03 -8.35 31.61
N GLU A 897 29.08 -7.47 31.96
CA GLU A 897 28.29 -7.60 33.19
C GLU A 897 26.79 -7.88 33.00
N ARG A 898 26.47 -9.08 32.49
CA ARG A 898 25.28 -9.85 32.92
C ARG A 898 25.66 -11.32 33.11
N LYS A 899 26.32 -11.65 34.23
CA LYS A 899 26.69 -13.05 34.56
C LYS A 899 26.48 -13.46 36.02
N TYR A 900 25.28 -13.22 36.52
CA TYR A 900 24.62 -14.05 37.55
C TYR A 900 23.30 -14.51 36.90
N THR A 901 22.99 -15.80 36.79
CA THR A 901 23.15 -16.88 37.78
C THR A 901 23.95 -18.11 37.29
N GLY A 902 24.59 -18.85 38.21
CA GLY A 902 24.94 -20.28 38.02
C GLY A 902 26.43 -20.63 37.86
N GLN A 903 27.06 -20.96 38.99
CA GLN A 903 28.14 -21.96 39.26
C GLN A 903 29.03 -22.51 38.11
N GLY A 904 30.33 -22.75 38.39
CA GLY A 904 31.15 -23.72 37.63
C GLY A 904 32.65 -23.43 37.45
N GLU A 905 33.47 -23.89 38.40
CA GLU A 905 34.89 -24.32 38.32
C GLU A 905 35.95 -23.66 37.38
N ASN A 906 37.05 -23.23 38.02
CA ASN A 906 38.46 -23.33 37.62
C ASN A 906 38.87 -23.66 36.16
N LYS A 907 39.57 -22.72 35.49
CA LYS A 907 40.76 -23.06 34.67
C LYS A 907 41.77 -21.90 34.47
N ARG A 908 42.99 -22.20 34.93
CA ARG A 908 44.30 -21.48 34.90
C ARG A 908 44.58 -20.47 33.76
N ASN A 909 45.34 -19.43 34.14
CA ASN A 909 46.21 -18.56 33.34
C ASN A 909 46.24 -18.76 31.82
N VAL A 910 45.74 -17.74 31.11
CA VAL A 910 45.95 -17.49 29.68
C VAL A 910 46.69 -16.15 29.55
N SER A 911 47.72 -16.05 28.71
CA SER A 911 48.51 -14.82 28.59
C SER A 911 47.73 -13.70 27.88
N LEU A 912 48.06 -12.44 28.23
CA LEU A 912 47.40 -11.23 27.72
C LEU A 912 47.30 -11.21 26.18
N TRP A 913 48.32 -11.71 25.49
CA TRP A 913 48.38 -11.81 24.04
C TRP A 913 47.30 -12.71 23.42
N ARG A 914 46.84 -13.75 24.12
CA ARG A 914 45.72 -14.59 23.64
C ARG A 914 44.37 -13.91 23.86
N GLN A 915 44.21 -13.21 24.98
CA GLN A 915 43.01 -12.38 25.23
C GLN A 915 42.87 -11.25 24.19
N MET A 916 43.99 -10.72 23.67
CA MET A 916 43.97 -9.75 22.57
C MET A 916 43.54 -10.34 21.22
N VAL A 917 43.75 -11.64 20.97
CA VAL A 917 43.31 -12.30 19.73
C VAL A 917 41.79 -12.48 19.70
N GLU A 918 41.18 -12.75 20.85
CA GLU A 918 39.72 -12.86 21.02
C GLU A 918 38.96 -11.53 20.85
N LEU A 919 39.67 -10.41 20.70
CA LEU A 919 39.13 -9.06 20.47
C LEU A 919 39.28 -8.59 19.00
N LEU A 920 39.76 -9.44 18.10
CA LEU A 920 39.95 -9.11 16.68
C LEU A 920 38.73 -9.57 15.84
N PRO A 921 38.45 -8.93 14.69
CA PRO A 921 37.36 -9.34 13.81
C PRO A 921 37.53 -10.78 13.32
N VAL A 922 36.41 -11.49 13.09
CA VAL A 922 36.40 -12.93 12.73
C VAL A 922 37.30 -13.24 11.53
N SER A 923 37.27 -12.43 10.46
CA SER A 923 38.12 -12.60 9.28
C SER A 923 39.63 -12.49 9.58
N PHE A 924 40.01 -11.71 10.58
CA PHE A 924 41.39 -11.64 11.09
C PHE A 924 41.73 -12.91 11.88
N GLU A 925 40.81 -13.35 12.75
CA GLU A 925 41.00 -14.53 13.58
C GLU A 925 41.15 -15.81 12.73
N GLU A 926 40.36 -15.94 11.66
CA GLU A 926 40.44 -17.05 10.71
C GLU A 926 41.78 -17.13 9.99
N GLU A 927 42.31 -16.00 9.53
CA GLU A 927 43.63 -15.95 8.87
C GLU A 927 44.76 -16.23 9.87
N LEU A 928 44.69 -15.70 11.10
CA LEU A 928 45.64 -16.04 12.15
C LEU A 928 45.56 -17.54 12.50
N ARG A 929 44.35 -18.12 12.56
CA ARG A 929 44.12 -19.58 12.70
C ARG A 929 44.62 -20.37 11.49
N ARG A 930 44.66 -19.80 10.27
CA ARG A 930 45.23 -20.43 9.07
C ARG A 930 46.76 -20.48 9.17
N LEU A 931 47.41 -19.36 9.47
CA LEU A 931 48.86 -19.25 9.67
C LEU A 931 49.36 -20.16 10.82
N ILE A 932 48.63 -20.21 11.93
CA ILE A 932 48.94 -21.11 13.07
C ILE A 932 48.85 -22.60 12.67
N ARG A 933 47.86 -22.97 11.83
CA ARG A 933 47.74 -24.35 11.31
C ARG A 933 48.89 -24.70 10.35
N GLN A 934 49.25 -23.77 9.45
CA GLN A 934 50.32 -23.97 8.46
C GLN A 934 51.71 -24.14 9.12
N GLU A 935 52.05 -23.29 10.11
CA GLU A 935 53.32 -23.39 10.87
C GLU A 935 53.40 -24.69 11.68
N ARG A 936 52.27 -25.16 12.24
CA ARG A 936 52.21 -26.47 12.92
C ARG A 936 52.40 -27.64 11.96
N PHE A 937 51.84 -27.58 10.75
CA PHE A 937 51.98 -28.63 9.74
C PHE A 937 53.43 -28.77 9.25
N ASN A 938 54.14 -27.63 9.09
CA ASN A 938 55.55 -27.61 8.71
C ASN A 938 56.49 -28.17 9.82
N ARG A 939 56.03 -28.20 11.08
CA ARG A 939 56.80 -28.68 12.24
C ARG A 939 56.52 -30.16 12.49
N ARG A 940 57.39 -31.04 11.97
CA ARG A 940 57.31 -32.51 12.16
C ARG A 940 57.32 -33.01 13.62
N ASN A 941 57.54 -32.15 14.62
CA ASN A 941 57.32 -32.44 16.04
C ASN A 941 56.36 -31.39 16.65
N GLY A 942 55.17 -31.84 17.06
CA GLY A 942 54.02 -30.98 17.37
C GLY A 942 54.02 -30.33 18.77
N GLY A 943 54.93 -29.40 19.03
CA GLY A 943 54.87 -28.53 20.22
C GLY A 943 53.94 -27.31 20.04
N PRO A 944 53.43 -26.70 21.14
CA PRO A 944 52.72 -25.42 21.06
C PRO A 944 53.66 -24.27 20.62
N LEU A 945 53.11 -23.30 19.88
CA LEU A 945 53.81 -22.08 19.52
C LEU A 945 54.03 -21.18 20.74
N SER A 946 55.18 -20.50 20.82
CA SER A 946 55.45 -19.51 21.87
C SER A 946 54.87 -18.14 21.52
N ASP A 947 54.67 -17.30 22.53
CA ASP A 947 54.01 -15.99 22.38
C ASP A 947 54.77 -15.05 21.43
N LEU A 948 56.11 -15.15 21.32
CA LEU A 948 56.90 -14.43 20.32
C LEU A 948 56.56 -14.84 18.89
N GLN A 949 56.27 -16.13 18.65
CA GLN A 949 55.86 -16.62 17.33
C GLN A 949 54.45 -16.15 16.96
N LEU A 950 53.53 -16.12 17.93
CA LEU A 950 52.20 -15.55 17.76
C LEU A 950 52.28 -14.04 17.44
N ALA A 951 53.15 -13.30 18.14
CA ALA A 951 53.41 -11.90 17.87
C ALA A 951 53.97 -11.65 16.45
N CYS A 952 54.84 -12.53 15.92
CA CYS A 952 55.31 -12.42 14.53
C CYS A 952 54.27 -12.86 13.47
N MET A 953 53.23 -13.60 13.84
CA MET A 953 52.12 -13.96 12.94
C MET A 953 51.08 -12.83 12.83
N LEU A 954 50.84 -12.09 13.90
CA LEU A 954 49.87 -10.99 13.96
C LEU A 954 50.02 -9.99 12.79
N PRO A 955 51.20 -9.39 12.51
CA PRO A 955 51.37 -8.49 11.36
C PRO A 955 51.02 -9.13 10.02
N ARG A 956 51.31 -10.42 9.82
CA ARG A 956 50.99 -11.12 8.56
C ARG A 956 49.48 -11.31 8.39
N ALA A 957 48.75 -11.52 9.48
CA ALA A 957 47.29 -11.48 9.47
C ALA A 957 46.74 -10.06 9.24
N VAL A 958 47.37 -9.00 9.76
CA VAL A 958 47.00 -7.60 9.41
C VAL A 958 47.13 -7.38 7.90
N THR A 959 48.26 -7.74 7.29
CA THR A 959 48.50 -7.49 5.85
C THR A 959 47.56 -8.28 4.94
N VAL A 960 46.91 -9.34 5.42
CA VAL A 960 45.92 -10.12 4.64
C VAL A 960 44.49 -9.68 4.94
N ALA A 961 44.15 -9.33 6.19
CA ALA A 961 42.80 -8.93 6.58
C ALA A 961 42.50 -7.42 6.44
N TYR A 962 43.52 -6.56 6.39
CA TYR A 962 43.40 -5.09 6.44
C TYR A 962 44.23 -4.36 5.39
N VAL A 963 43.90 -4.57 4.10
CA VAL A 963 44.32 -3.68 3.00
C VAL A 963 43.11 -2.90 2.48
N LYS A 964 42.58 -1.98 3.32
CA LYS A 964 41.75 -0.80 2.95
C LYS A 964 41.41 0.05 4.20
N LYS A 965 41.74 1.36 4.15
CA LYS A 965 41.50 2.49 5.09
C LYS A 965 42.71 2.95 5.97
N PRO A 966 43.21 4.20 5.83
CA PRO A 966 44.28 4.77 6.66
C PRO A 966 43.82 5.44 7.97
N LEU A 967 44.71 5.50 8.97
CA LEU A 967 44.49 6.25 10.22
C LEU A 967 44.67 7.76 10.02
N LYS A 968 43.57 8.51 9.84
CA LYS A 968 43.56 10.00 9.92
C LYS A 968 42.68 10.60 11.02
N ARG A 969 41.82 9.82 11.68
CA ARG A 969 40.82 10.32 12.66
C ARG A 969 41.34 10.68 14.06
N ILE A 970 42.66 10.83 14.24
CA ILE A 970 43.30 11.12 15.54
C ILE A 970 43.72 12.60 15.68
N VAL A 971 44.01 13.29 14.57
CA VAL A 971 44.63 14.64 14.61
C VAL A 971 43.62 15.77 14.87
N HIS A 972 42.36 15.61 14.44
CA HIS A 972 41.36 16.69 14.48
C HIS A 972 40.67 16.88 15.85
N LEU A 973 41.14 16.19 16.90
CA LEU A 973 40.65 16.30 18.28
C LEU A 973 41.32 17.45 19.09
N LEU A 974 42.12 18.31 18.43
CA LEU A 974 43.03 19.25 19.10
C LEU A 974 42.78 20.75 18.79
N SER A 975 41.83 21.09 17.93
CA SER A 975 41.55 22.48 17.53
C SER A 975 40.17 22.96 18.00
N GLY A 976 40.07 23.36 19.27
CA GLY A 976 38.82 23.85 19.86
C GLY A 976 38.62 25.36 19.76
N GLN A 977 37.55 25.79 19.09
CA GLN A 977 36.90 27.11 19.19
C GLN A 977 35.38 26.93 18.93
N GLY A 978 34.54 27.93 19.21
CA GLY A 978 33.08 27.79 19.11
C GLY A 978 32.32 29.12 19.25
N LEU A 979 31.06 29.04 19.67
CA LEU A 979 29.98 30.05 19.59
C LEU A 979 29.34 30.14 18.17
N GLY A 980 28.02 30.18 17.98
CA GLY A 980 26.92 29.92 18.93
C GLY A 980 25.68 30.79 18.69
N LYS A 981 24.48 30.20 18.78
CA LYS A 981 23.19 30.85 19.11
C LYS A 981 22.09 29.81 19.43
N GLU A 982 20.93 30.28 19.88
CA GLU A 982 19.97 29.51 20.68
C GLU A 982 19.06 28.57 19.88
N LEU A 983 18.70 27.43 20.49
CA LEU A 983 17.62 26.52 20.08
C LEU A 983 16.54 26.49 21.17
N PRO A 984 15.24 26.73 20.85
CA PRO A 984 14.19 26.78 21.87
C PRO A 984 13.59 25.41 22.22
N THR A 985 13.48 25.17 23.54
CA THR A 985 12.42 24.38 24.19
C THR A 985 12.27 22.88 23.85
N GLY A 986 13.20 22.05 24.34
CA GLY A 986 12.83 20.73 24.87
C GLY A 986 12.13 20.88 26.24
N VAL A 987 11.12 20.06 26.54
CA VAL A 987 10.40 20.11 27.84
C VAL A 987 11.14 19.22 28.86
N PRO A 988 11.51 19.72 30.06
CA PRO A 988 12.17 18.91 31.08
C PRO A 988 11.17 17.94 31.74
N VAL A 989 11.36 16.64 31.49
CA VAL A 989 10.64 15.57 32.22
C VAL A 989 11.11 15.56 33.68
N LYS A 990 10.20 15.68 34.64
CA LYS A 990 10.53 15.63 36.07
C LYS A 990 10.97 14.22 36.48
N GLY A 991 12.27 14.03 36.63
CA GLY A 991 12.90 12.74 36.97
C GLY A 991 14.22 12.63 36.22
N GLU A 992 15.28 13.05 36.90
CA GLU A 992 16.60 13.46 36.37
C GLU A 992 17.22 12.51 35.33
N GLU A 993 17.87 13.10 34.31
CA GLU A 993 19.34 13.00 34.10
C GLU A 993 19.79 13.50 32.71
N PHE A 994 18.89 13.75 31.76
CA PHE A 994 19.24 14.13 30.37
C PHE A 994 18.16 14.94 29.64
N SER A 995 18.58 15.70 28.62
CA SER A 995 17.75 16.40 27.64
C SER A 995 17.60 15.58 26.35
N ILE A 996 16.61 15.93 25.50
CA ILE A 996 16.47 15.41 24.13
C ILE A 996 16.88 16.54 23.18
N LEU A 997 17.87 16.30 22.31
CA LEU A 997 18.34 17.25 21.30
C LEU A 997 17.59 17.12 19.98
N SER A 998 17.37 15.89 19.53
CA SER A 998 16.71 15.60 18.25
C SER A 998 15.98 14.27 18.28
N VAL A 999 15.03 14.12 17.37
CA VAL A 999 14.32 12.89 17.07
C VAL A 999 14.31 12.77 15.55
N VAL A 1000 14.68 11.62 15.01
CA VAL A 1000 14.68 11.37 13.56
C VAL A 1000 14.00 10.02 13.27
N THR A 1001 13.12 9.94 12.27
CA THR A 1001 12.55 8.66 11.81
C THR A 1001 13.66 7.70 11.38
N LYS A 1002 13.61 6.46 11.85
CA LYS A 1002 14.68 5.49 11.65
C LYS A 1002 14.87 5.19 10.16
N ASP A 1003 16.13 5.22 9.72
CA ASP A 1003 16.58 4.96 8.35
C ASP A 1003 16.05 5.96 7.28
N ALA A 1004 15.45 7.09 7.69
CA ALA A 1004 14.94 8.13 6.80
C ALA A 1004 16.02 8.69 5.84
N GLN A 1005 15.63 8.94 4.59
CA GLN A 1005 16.50 9.46 3.53
C GLN A 1005 15.99 10.81 3.01
N PRO A 1006 16.89 11.73 2.60
CA PRO A 1006 16.51 12.99 1.97
C PRO A 1006 16.04 12.76 0.52
N GLU A 1007 14.84 13.24 0.19
CA GLU A 1007 14.28 13.19 -1.17
C GLU A 1007 14.40 14.56 -1.84
N LEU A 1008 15.20 14.66 -2.91
CA LEU A 1008 15.23 15.87 -3.75
C LEU A 1008 13.91 15.98 -4.51
N LEU A 1009 13.17 17.06 -4.30
CA LEU A 1009 11.93 17.34 -5.03
C LEU A 1009 12.22 18.05 -6.35
N TRP A 1010 12.94 19.17 -6.30
CA TRP A 1010 13.47 19.92 -7.46
C TRP A 1010 14.46 21.03 -7.00
N THR A 1011 14.93 21.85 -7.94
CA THR A 1011 15.90 22.95 -7.72
C THR A 1011 15.28 24.31 -8.09
N ILE A 1012 15.56 25.37 -7.31
CA ILE A 1012 14.96 26.71 -7.46
C ILE A 1012 16.04 27.81 -7.45
N GLY A 1013 16.82 27.94 -8.53
CA GLY A 1013 18.02 28.78 -8.52
C GLY A 1013 19.10 28.14 -7.65
N ASN A 1014 19.78 28.90 -6.79
CA ASN A 1014 20.92 28.44 -5.97
C ASN A 1014 20.52 27.53 -4.79
N TYR A 1015 19.35 26.88 -4.85
CA TYR A 1015 18.74 26.11 -3.76
C TYR A 1015 18.14 24.81 -4.29
N ASN A 1016 18.42 23.70 -3.61
CA ASN A 1016 17.75 22.43 -3.81
C ASN A 1016 16.63 22.27 -2.77
N LEU A 1017 15.39 22.02 -3.21
CA LEU A 1017 14.26 21.75 -2.33
C LEU A 1017 14.23 20.26 -2.00
N VAL A 1018 14.50 19.92 -0.75
CA VAL A 1018 14.62 18.55 -0.24
C VAL A 1018 13.54 18.28 0.80
N ARG A 1019 12.82 17.16 0.68
CA ARG A 1019 11.94 16.63 1.72
C ARG A 1019 12.73 15.69 2.62
N PHE A 1020 12.72 15.93 3.93
CA PHE A 1020 13.36 15.04 4.91
C PHE A 1020 12.55 15.02 6.21
N ASP A 1021 12.29 13.81 6.72
CA ASP A 1021 11.60 13.53 7.99
C ASP A 1021 10.35 14.40 8.28
N GLY A 1022 9.50 14.57 7.26
CA GLY A 1022 8.26 15.33 7.34
C GLY A 1022 8.37 16.82 6.97
N MET A 1023 9.57 17.40 7.02
CA MET A 1023 9.84 18.82 6.75
C MET A 1023 10.37 19.05 5.32
N PHE A 1024 10.32 20.30 4.87
CA PHE A 1024 10.91 20.75 3.61
C PHE A 1024 12.09 21.68 3.87
N TYR A 1025 13.17 21.49 3.12
CA TYR A 1025 14.45 22.18 3.28
C TYR A 1025 14.88 22.83 1.97
N GLY A 1026 15.16 24.13 2.00
CA GLY A 1026 15.86 24.84 0.94
C GLY A 1026 17.35 24.77 1.21
N VAL A 1027 18.02 23.77 0.64
CA VAL A 1027 19.46 23.52 0.81
C VAL A 1027 20.24 24.40 -0.17
N PRO A 1028 21.02 25.39 0.27
CA PRO A 1028 21.81 26.22 -0.64
C PRO A 1028 22.91 25.39 -1.32
N HIS A 1029 23.17 25.68 -2.60
CA HIS A 1029 24.18 24.96 -3.38
C HIS A 1029 25.58 25.09 -2.78
N GLY A 1030 26.26 23.94 -2.64
CA GLY A 1030 27.56 23.84 -1.97
C GLY A 1030 27.51 23.63 -0.45
N ALA A 1031 26.34 23.64 0.19
CA ALA A 1031 26.22 23.33 1.62
C ALA A 1031 26.32 21.82 1.90
N TYR A 1032 27.17 21.46 2.86
CA TYR A 1032 27.24 20.11 3.41
C TYR A 1032 26.15 19.89 4.46
N VAL A 1033 25.38 18.80 4.34
CA VAL A 1033 24.27 18.47 5.25
C VAL A 1033 24.44 17.06 5.81
N GLU A 1034 24.65 16.96 7.12
CA GLU A 1034 24.63 15.69 7.86
C GLU A 1034 23.21 15.46 8.40
N TRP A 1035 22.40 14.71 7.64
CA TRP A 1035 20.95 14.60 7.86
C TRP A 1035 20.54 13.90 9.18
N ASP A 1036 21.42 13.12 9.82
CA ASP A 1036 21.16 12.49 11.13
C ASP A 1036 21.74 13.28 12.33
N SER A 1037 22.35 14.45 12.09
CA SER A 1037 23.00 15.27 13.13
C SER A 1037 22.03 15.98 14.08
N GLY A 1038 20.78 16.21 13.64
CA GLY A 1038 19.83 17.10 14.31
C GLY A 1038 20.14 18.60 14.17
N LEU A 1039 21.23 18.97 13.50
CA LEU A 1039 21.71 20.34 13.34
C LEU A 1039 21.41 20.96 11.97
N ILE A 1040 20.64 20.29 11.12
CA ILE A 1040 20.31 20.70 9.73
C ILE A 1040 19.85 22.17 9.66
N ALA A 1041 18.92 22.57 10.53
CA ALA A 1041 18.36 23.92 10.56
C ALA A 1041 19.33 25.01 11.05
N SER A 1042 20.53 24.64 11.55
CA SER A 1042 21.60 25.58 11.95
C SER A 1042 22.66 25.80 10.86
N ILE A 1043 22.55 25.10 9.72
CA ILE A 1043 23.46 25.26 8.58
C ILE A 1043 23.26 26.67 7.96
N PRO A 1044 24.32 27.48 7.77
CA PRO A 1044 24.19 28.83 7.25
C PRO A 1044 23.47 28.88 5.89
N GLY A 1045 22.42 29.71 5.81
CA GLY A 1045 21.61 29.87 4.60
C GLY A 1045 20.58 28.76 4.33
N MET A 1046 20.49 27.74 5.20
CA MET A 1046 19.43 26.73 5.13
C MET A 1046 18.06 27.37 5.36
N LEU A 1047 17.11 27.06 4.48
CA LEU A 1047 15.70 27.43 4.64
C LEU A 1047 14.92 26.19 5.09
N VAL A 1048 13.92 26.37 5.94
CA VAL A 1048 13.11 25.27 6.52
C VAL A 1048 11.65 25.69 6.57
N GLY A 1049 10.73 24.78 6.22
CA GLY A 1049 9.29 24.99 6.30
C GLY A 1049 8.51 23.69 6.52
N GLU A 1050 7.31 23.81 7.07
CA GLU A 1050 6.34 22.72 7.17
C GLU A 1050 5.66 22.46 5.80
N THR A 1051 5.69 23.44 4.89
CA THR A 1051 5.22 23.27 3.50
C THR A 1051 6.26 23.68 2.45
N ILE A 1052 6.10 23.13 1.23
CA ILE A 1052 6.81 23.55 0.01
C ILE A 1052 6.64 25.06 -0.25
N ALA A 1053 5.44 25.60 0.01
CA ALA A 1053 5.08 26.97 -0.31
C ALA A 1053 5.80 28.00 0.57
N GLU A 1054 6.08 27.67 1.84
CA GLU A 1054 6.93 28.49 2.71
C GLU A 1054 8.36 28.59 2.16
N VAL A 1055 8.98 27.43 1.86
CA VAL A 1055 10.39 27.39 1.43
C VAL A 1055 10.58 28.04 0.06
N ASP A 1056 9.71 27.77 -0.90
CA ASP A 1056 9.70 28.45 -2.21
C ASP A 1056 9.39 29.95 -2.05
N GLY A 1057 8.51 30.32 -1.11
CA GLY A 1057 8.25 31.71 -0.73
C GLY A 1057 9.50 32.46 -0.26
N GLU A 1058 10.29 31.88 0.65
CA GLU A 1058 11.55 32.48 1.11
C GLU A 1058 12.61 32.52 0.01
N ILE A 1059 12.77 31.46 -0.79
CA ILE A 1059 13.67 31.45 -1.96
C ILE A 1059 13.30 32.58 -2.95
N ARG A 1060 12.01 32.89 -3.11
CA ARG A 1060 11.53 34.00 -3.95
C ARG A 1060 11.74 35.37 -3.31
N LYS A 1061 11.59 35.51 -1.98
CA LYS A 1061 11.91 36.76 -1.25
C LYS A 1061 13.39 37.12 -1.38
N LEU A 1062 14.29 36.15 -1.19
CA LEU A 1062 15.74 36.34 -1.36
C LEU A 1062 16.13 36.77 -2.79
N LYS A 1063 15.34 36.37 -3.80
CA LYS A 1063 15.49 36.88 -5.18
C LYS A 1063 14.86 38.27 -5.40
N GLY A 1064 13.92 38.69 -4.55
CA GLY A 1064 13.27 39.99 -4.60
C GLY A 1064 14.10 41.13 -3.98
N GLU A 1065 14.85 40.86 -2.91
CA GLU A 1065 15.64 41.88 -2.20
C GLU A 1065 16.84 42.41 -3.01
N ALA A 1066 17.30 41.66 -4.02
CA ALA A 1066 18.37 42.04 -4.95
C ALA A 1066 18.03 43.22 -5.90
N LYS A 1067 16.94 43.97 -5.66
CA LYS A 1067 16.38 44.97 -6.57
C LYS A 1067 16.40 46.42 -6.07
N THR A 1068 17.12 46.70 -4.97
CA THR A 1068 17.09 48.01 -4.29
C THR A 1068 18.47 48.66 -4.14
N LEU A 1069 19.15 48.91 -5.26
CA LEU A 1069 20.26 49.89 -5.37
C LEU A 1069 20.26 50.47 -6.79
N SER A 1070 20.77 51.71 -6.94
CA SER A 1070 20.25 52.67 -7.93
C SER A 1070 20.98 52.78 -9.27
N VAL A 1071 20.22 53.26 -10.27
CA VAL A 1071 20.57 53.55 -11.68
C VAL A 1071 21.86 54.37 -11.90
N ALA A 1072 22.75 53.87 -12.78
CA ALA A 1072 23.57 54.67 -13.72
C ALA A 1072 24.19 53.79 -14.84
N VAL A 1073 24.44 54.39 -16.01
CA VAL A 1073 25.09 53.86 -17.25
C VAL A 1073 25.71 55.10 -17.96
N PRO A 1074 26.89 55.10 -18.64
CA PRO A 1074 27.69 53.98 -19.19
C PRO A 1074 29.21 53.98 -18.85
N ASP A 1075 29.97 53.17 -19.61
CA ASP A 1075 31.42 53.19 -19.91
C ASP A 1075 32.48 52.65 -18.92
N GLY A 1076 33.45 51.91 -19.48
CA GLY A 1076 34.86 52.10 -19.10
C GLY A 1076 35.67 51.01 -18.35
N ARG A 1077 35.80 49.78 -18.88
CA ARG A 1077 36.93 48.81 -18.68
C ARG A 1077 37.33 48.34 -17.24
N SER A 1078 37.53 47.02 -17.10
CA SER A 1078 38.48 46.27 -16.22
C SER A 1078 39.15 46.98 -15.03
N HIS A 1079 39.21 46.45 -13.80
CA HIS A 1079 39.08 45.07 -13.26
C HIS A 1079 38.21 45.11 -11.97
N GLY A 1080 37.72 44.04 -11.34
CA GLY A 1080 38.01 42.61 -11.44
C GLY A 1080 38.38 42.07 -10.05
N SER A 1081 37.47 41.33 -9.41
CA SER A 1081 37.70 40.59 -8.16
C SER A 1081 36.95 39.27 -8.25
N GLU A 1082 37.69 38.16 -8.30
CA GLU A 1082 37.18 36.89 -8.82
C GLU A 1082 36.59 36.00 -7.72
N PHE A 1083 35.36 35.53 -7.94
CA PHE A 1083 34.97 34.19 -7.50
C PHE A 1083 35.26 33.24 -8.67
N ALA A 1084 35.87 32.09 -8.37
CA ALA A 1084 36.56 31.27 -9.37
C ALA A 1084 35.65 30.83 -10.52
N LYS A 1085 35.93 31.35 -11.73
CA LYS A 1085 35.31 30.92 -13.00
C LYS A 1085 36.03 29.74 -13.66
N SER A 1086 37.18 29.34 -13.13
CA SER A 1086 37.99 28.24 -13.66
C SER A 1086 37.75 26.94 -12.87
N PRO A 1087 37.79 25.77 -13.51
CA PRO A 1087 37.64 24.48 -12.83
C PRO A 1087 38.74 24.25 -11.79
N VAL A 1088 38.37 23.71 -10.63
CA VAL A 1088 39.31 23.50 -9.52
C VAL A 1088 39.64 22.02 -9.37
N VAL A 1089 40.87 21.63 -9.70
CA VAL A 1089 41.35 20.25 -9.48
C VAL A 1089 41.38 19.95 -7.97
N LEU A 1090 40.48 19.09 -7.51
CA LEU A 1090 40.33 18.65 -6.13
C LEU A 1090 41.31 17.53 -5.75
N ARG A 1091 41.81 16.78 -6.74
CA ARG A 1091 42.84 15.73 -6.61
C ARG A 1091 43.24 15.20 -7.98
N THR A 1092 44.54 14.98 -8.18
CA THR A 1092 45.06 14.14 -9.27
C THR A 1092 45.18 12.69 -8.81
N MET A 1093 44.75 11.76 -9.65
CA MET A 1093 44.74 10.30 -9.49
C MET A 1093 45.56 9.67 -10.61
N ALA A 1094 46.88 9.92 -10.59
CA ALA A 1094 47.79 9.60 -11.69
C ALA A 1094 48.01 8.09 -11.92
N ASP A 1095 47.86 7.27 -10.89
CA ASP A 1095 48.01 5.81 -11.00
C ASP A 1095 46.78 5.17 -11.68
N GLU A 1096 45.59 5.75 -11.46
CA GLU A 1096 44.35 5.42 -12.17
C GLU A 1096 44.21 6.13 -13.53
N GLY A 1097 44.98 7.21 -13.75
CA GLY A 1097 44.97 8.03 -14.96
C GLY A 1097 43.82 9.05 -15.03
N TYR A 1098 43.48 9.71 -13.92
CA TYR A 1098 42.37 10.68 -13.83
C TYR A 1098 42.71 11.95 -13.03
N ASP A 1099 42.03 13.06 -13.33
CA ASP A 1099 41.90 14.24 -12.46
C ASP A 1099 40.47 14.41 -11.95
N VAL A 1100 40.31 14.69 -10.67
CA VAL A 1100 39.03 14.97 -10.01
C VAL A 1100 38.87 16.47 -9.90
N ILE A 1101 37.86 17.05 -10.58
CA ILE A 1101 37.72 18.50 -10.78
C ILE A 1101 36.34 18.97 -10.35
N SER A 1102 36.27 20.09 -9.62
CA SER A 1102 35.01 20.76 -9.27
C SER A 1102 34.70 21.89 -10.25
N TYR A 1103 33.50 21.88 -10.83
CA TYR A 1103 33.02 22.96 -11.70
C TYR A 1103 31.48 23.05 -11.69
N GLU A 1104 30.94 24.28 -11.68
CA GLU A 1104 29.50 24.59 -11.68
C GLU A 1104 28.59 23.73 -10.76
N GLY A 1105 29.08 23.41 -9.55
CA GLY A 1105 28.33 22.66 -8.54
C GLY A 1105 28.36 21.13 -8.71
N TRP A 1106 29.11 20.62 -9.69
CA TRP A 1106 29.35 19.20 -9.92
C TRP A 1106 30.83 18.84 -9.72
N ILE A 1107 31.07 17.58 -9.38
CA ILE A 1107 32.41 16.98 -9.37
C ILE A 1107 32.54 16.08 -10.61
N TYR A 1108 33.65 16.23 -11.32
CA TYR A 1108 33.97 15.51 -12.54
C TYR A 1108 35.20 14.62 -12.33
N GLY A 1109 35.22 13.45 -12.96
CA GLY A 1109 36.40 12.62 -13.17
C GLY A 1109 36.84 12.74 -14.63
N MET A 1110 37.97 13.41 -14.87
CA MET A 1110 38.58 13.61 -16.19
C MET A 1110 39.69 12.58 -16.45
N PRO A 1111 39.56 11.66 -17.42
CA PRO A 1111 40.66 10.76 -17.77
C PRO A 1111 41.85 11.54 -18.36
N HIS A 1112 43.05 11.35 -17.81
CA HIS A 1112 44.31 11.92 -18.32
C HIS A 1112 44.58 11.54 -19.79
N ALA A 1113 44.03 10.41 -20.24
CA ALA A 1113 44.09 9.95 -21.63
C ALA A 1113 43.40 10.90 -22.63
N LEU A 1114 42.52 11.79 -22.18
CA LEU A 1114 41.91 12.83 -23.02
C LEU A 1114 42.82 14.07 -23.19
N GLY A 1115 43.90 14.18 -22.40
CA GLY A 1115 44.76 15.35 -22.37
C GLY A 1115 44.16 16.54 -21.61
N PRO A 1116 44.80 17.73 -21.67
CA PRO A 1116 44.29 18.94 -21.03
C PRO A 1116 43.06 19.47 -21.77
N ILE A 1117 41.89 19.39 -21.14
CA ILE A 1117 40.61 19.91 -21.65
C ILE A 1117 40.18 21.12 -20.82
N ASP A 1118 39.71 22.17 -21.49
CA ASP A 1118 39.09 23.32 -20.83
C ASP A 1118 37.57 23.10 -20.70
N LEU A 1119 37.13 22.81 -19.47
CA LEU A 1119 35.71 22.62 -19.12
C LEU A 1119 34.88 23.91 -19.23
N THR A 1120 35.50 25.06 -19.51
CA THR A 1120 34.79 26.32 -19.76
C THR A 1120 34.41 26.52 -21.24
N GLU A 1121 34.97 25.72 -22.16
CA GLU A 1121 34.68 25.79 -23.61
C GLU A 1121 34.00 24.52 -24.19
N ILE A 1122 34.05 23.38 -23.51
CA ILE A 1122 33.57 22.08 -24.02
C ILE A 1122 32.69 21.36 -22.98
N ASP A 1123 31.49 20.91 -23.39
CA ASP A 1123 30.70 19.95 -22.60
C ASP A 1123 31.31 18.54 -22.75
N VAL A 1124 31.76 17.99 -21.62
CA VAL A 1124 32.50 16.72 -21.54
C VAL A 1124 31.62 15.52 -21.23
N LEU A 1125 30.30 15.69 -21.06
CA LEU A 1125 29.40 14.61 -20.64
C LEU A 1125 29.28 13.44 -21.63
N GLU A 1126 29.57 13.66 -22.91
CA GLU A 1126 29.60 12.61 -23.94
C GLU A 1126 31.01 12.05 -24.20
N MET A 1127 32.04 12.52 -23.47
CA MET A 1127 33.42 12.04 -23.67
C MET A 1127 33.68 10.70 -22.96
N PRO A 1128 34.26 9.69 -23.64
CA PRO A 1128 34.47 8.37 -23.06
C PRO A 1128 35.31 8.38 -21.76
N GLY A 1129 34.75 7.78 -20.71
CA GLY A 1129 35.38 7.67 -19.39
C GLY A 1129 35.11 8.84 -18.45
N VAL A 1130 34.48 9.92 -18.91
CA VAL A 1130 34.11 11.03 -18.03
C VAL A 1130 33.03 10.60 -17.03
N ILE A 1131 33.28 10.85 -15.74
CA ILE A 1131 32.35 10.59 -14.64
C ILE A 1131 31.87 11.94 -14.09
N ARG A 1132 30.60 12.04 -13.66
CA ARG A 1132 30.09 13.23 -12.95
C ARG A 1132 29.05 12.88 -11.89
N ASP A 1133 29.24 13.40 -10.67
CA ASP A 1133 28.27 13.35 -9.57
C ASP A 1133 28.29 14.68 -8.79
N VAL A 1134 27.34 14.91 -7.88
CA VAL A 1134 27.42 16.03 -6.90
C VAL A 1134 28.33 15.68 -5.71
N SER A 1135 28.57 14.40 -5.47
CA SER A 1135 29.43 13.85 -4.43
C SER A 1135 30.79 13.46 -5.01
N ARG A 1136 31.84 14.09 -4.48
CA ARG A 1136 33.24 13.72 -4.76
C ARG A 1136 33.52 12.24 -4.48
N ASP A 1137 32.94 11.71 -3.41
CA ASP A 1137 33.16 10.32 -2.99
C ASP A 1137 32.52 9.33 -3.98
N ALA A 1138 31.45 9.70 -4.69
CA ALA A 1138 30.91 8.87 -5.77
C ALA A 1138 31.91 8.80 -6.95
N VAL A 1139 32.34 9.97 -7.45
CA VAL A 1139 33.32 10.09 -8.55
C VAL A 1139 34.62 9.33 -8.27
N GLU A 1140 35.23 9.52 -7.10
CA GLU A 1140 36.49 8.85 -6.76
C GLU A 1140 36.34 7.32 -6.62
N ASN A 1141 35.20 6.82 -6.12
CA ASN A 1141 34.94 5.37 -6.07
C ASN A 1141 34.69 4.76 -7.45
N GLU A 1142 34.06 5.50 -8.38
CA GLU A 1142 33.78 5.01 -9.74
C GLU A 1142 35.06 4.98 -10.61
N ILE A 1143 35.93 5.99 -10.51
CA ILE A 1143 37.29 5.96 -11.11
C ILE A 1143 38.04 4.69 -10.65
N LEU A 1144 38.03 4.42 -9.34
CA LEU A 1144 38.69 3.25 -8.75
C LEU A 1144 38.06 1.92 -9.22
N ALA A 1145 36.77 1.91 -9.56
CA ALA A 1145 36.10 0.73 -10.11
C ALA A 1145 36.51 0.46 -11.58
N ILE A 1146 36.62 1.51 -12.41
CA ILE A 1146 37.11 1.40 -13.79
C ILE A 1146 38.53 0.84 -13.82
N GLY A 1147 39.43 1.37 -12.99
CA GLY A 1147 40.81 0.88 -12.89
C GLY A 1147 40.92 -0.61 -12.54
N GLN A 1148 40.03 -1.12 -11.68
CA GLN A 1148 39.99 -2.55 -11.31
C GLN A 1148 39.47 -3.47 -12.43
N ASN A 1149 38.71 -2.96 -13.40
CA ASN A 1149 38.25 -3.75 -14.55
C ASN A 1149 39.33 -3.90 -15.63
N ASN A 1150 40.07 -2.83 -15.96
CA ASN A 1150 41.13 -2.88 -16.98
C ASN A 1150 42.30 -3.82 -16.60
N VAL A 1151 42.53 -4.06 -15.30
CA VAL A 1151 43.53 -5.05 -14.82
C VAL A 1151 43.04 -6.49 -15.01
N ARG A 1152 41.72 -6.74 -15.05
CA ARG A 1152 41.15 -8.10 -15.24
C ARG A 1152 41.10 -8.56 -16.69
N SER A 1153 41.14 -7.66 -17.66
CA SER A 1153 41.18 -7.99 -19.09
C SER A 1153 42.56 -8.36 -19.63
N CYS A 1154 43.62 -8.27 -18.82
CA CYS A 1154 45.02 -8.33 -19.28
C CYS A 1154 45.79 -9.59 -18.81
N SER A 1155 45.13 -10.59 -18.22
CA SER A 1155 45.80 -11.74 -17.56
C SER A 1155 45.40 -13.13 -18.07
N THR A 1156 44.87 -13.23 -19.30
CA THR A 1156 44.46 -14.50 -19.93
C THR A 1156 44.91 -14.68 -21.39
N VAL A 1157 46.05 -14.07 -21.78
CA VAL A 1157 46.75 -14.39 -23.04
C VAL A 1157 48.27 -14.47 -22.82
N GLU A 1158 48.74 -15.62 -22.32
CA GLU A 1158 50.16 -16.02 -22.47
C GLU A 1158 50.32 -17.56 -22.37
N ALA A 1159 49.79 -18.26 -23.38
CA ALA A 1159 49.98 -19.68 -23.67
C ALA A 1159 49.70 -19.96 -25.16
#